data_AF-A0A6C0BI85-F1
#
_entry.id   AF-A0A6C0BI85-F1
#
_cell.length_a   1.000
_cell.length_b   1.000
_cell.length_c   1.000
_cell.angle_alpha   90.00
_cell.angle_beta   90.00
_cell.angle_gamma   90.00
#
_symmetry.space_group_name_H-M   'P 1'
#
loop_
_entity.id
_entity.type
_entity.pdbx_description
1 polymer ?
#
loop_
_entity_poly.entity_id
_entity_poly.type
_entity_poly.pdbx_seq_one_letter_code
_entity_poly.pdbx_strand_id
1 'polypeptide(L)'
;MLRQIVAYLFVSLVFSQDCTSLTSLGHYTGDCPFNLGTPSCSYIQQNMNQICTNVIYNGITVNGPACNLNGEGCIYSPNMAEISEYFCCTLVSPSATPTPSITPPPTPTPSITPTISKTPSLTRTPVYVYDSQTDFNSFQGNKGWTYNYYKEPNYGPLPVLGNAEGSTAWMYSQNCAGWITATTMMPNDGITCNTPSCGTVRPAIKWSNPFPPSDTSYFLVTLSLRHYENGGQGEQIWVNINGGSAVYSPVITYASGTLTWSSYANINTFELIVQPLNGCDYAKVNYRITIMSVPITPSPTSTASRTSSASASRSAYPTFTAGPTSTVTPSTSSSSSSSASISSSSSSSALSSSSASATATSSSSSSASATSSSSSSASATSSSLSSASATSSGSSSATMTSSASATSSSSSSSSATSSASSTGTVTMSSTPSSSASSTSSSLSTPSATSTASLTPSVTSSPSPNWFKPPEIPQNLTNISSAEAIGFINTLAAYDASVIQGSLNALGAALLAGAANGSVSVQTTQFKMTLQVLPETNGTATLASGTTNIAMPPLKSLVEGAAAASLIQWTKNPFVSVIPNEKPDAPVVSFSVLDSTGKALSVSNLSKPITMSWNQNLGLDDPRIQTPPSYVIRCDTAFVYLTTGGQMTLFKGANQTRRDLWEVPCLMNSTNYVQCTSFQPYTFQAFDCPTPSFDHSCIYWSTSLKKWSSDGCKPAYANLTYASCECTHLTDFSSRVMAVVQSNKALFDNAKNVYSAAGLASNAEWFGLFGGLGLLTLCIGIIVIQVDLGSTRRYVHSLLRNKFLREFLHRRPSSPLYIYDIRSTMDRFYKTMKQEPIAASSTVFQRILQQHPSLQFIFRYDPRLSRLFRLLFLSIVQFHSLFITALLYGFTYGAGGKAAMTIIETIMLSLITMTLNIPVVQGLVRSMNHVGTLEFQAQFPVLHEEYQRRSAFEKIALIYLNKKNGMELDPEFLKIKGVDELQELTLKELLRKAAAVISMPWNLLDFHMSCWKAWPAHTWTGAGFLLAAMGYLGFVLNFLILFAANHDKSVGHEVMTSWGISQISSIFLIQPVTILFTYGFYWLVNRYSAYLPVFLRTLVITPSVRSIPSLFYFSNPWSYASYSPLTAEYAYTIFTRCSAYASHSDELAYAPMGAIVTSLGATESVVIDDSDQADEKTIKGLYVKFWVTYGELMR
;
A
#
# COMPACT_ATOMS: atom_id res chain seq x y z
N MET A 1 14.74 39.80 4.27
CA MET A 1 13.48 39.03 4.08
C MET A 1 13.68 37.52 4.06
N LEU A 2 13.77 36.79 2.94
CA LEU A 2 13.55 35.32 2.94
C LEU A 2 14.44 34.53 3.93
N ARG A 3 15.74 34.83 4.03
CA ARG A 3 16.64 34.23 5.04
C ARG A 3 16.22 34.50 6.50
N GLN A 4 15.61 35.65 6.78
CA GLN A 4 15.09 35.99 8.13
C GLN A 4 13.77 35.26 8.39
N ILE A 5 12.89 35.10 7.39
CA ILE A 5 11.63 34.35 7.54
C ILE A 5 11.92 32.88 7.90
N VAL A 6 12.91 32.26 7.23
CA VAL A 6 13.38 30.90 7.57
C VAL A 6 13.99 30.87 8.99
N ALA A 7 14.78 31.87 9.38
CA ALA A 7 15.35 31.94 10.73
C ALA A 7 14.29 32.06 11.83
N TYR A 8 13.22 32.84 11.61
CA TYR A 8 12.09 32.94 12.55
C TYR A 8 11.30 31.62 12.66
N LEU A 9 11.05 30.93 11.54
CA LEU A 9 10.35 29.64 11.55
C LEU A 9 11.10 28.53 12.32
N PHE A 10 12.44 28.58 12.35
CA PHE A 10 13.25 27.62 13.13
C PHE A 10 13.16 27.80 14.66
N VAL A 11 12.65 28.94 15.14
CA VAL A 11 12.51 29.23 16.59
C VAL A 11 11.16 28.74 17.14
N SER A 12 10.20 28.40 16.29
CA SER A 12 8.82 28.01 16.68
C SER A 12 8.63 26.51 16.93
N LEU A 13 9.71 25.73 17.11
CA LEU A 13 9.60 24.34 17.55
C LEU A 13 9.13 24.27 19.00
N VAL A 14 8.21 23.35 19.29
CA VAL A 14 7.63 23.18 20.64
C VAL A 14 8.68 22.56 21.57
N PHE A 15 9.38 23.41 22.32
CA PHE A 15 10.06 22.99 23.53
C PHE A 15 9.00 22.65 24.60
N SER A 16 9.17 21.52 25.28
CA SER A 16 8.41 21.20 26.49
C SER A 16 8.64 22.30 27.52
N GLN A 17 7.57 22.97 27.96
CA GLN A 17 7.67 24.05 28.94
C GLN A 17 7.80 23.46 30.36
N ASP A 18 8.51 24.18 31.21
CA ASP A 18 8.65 23.86 32.63
C ASP A 18 7.54 24.55 33.45
N CYS A 19 7.29 24.07 34.67
CA CYS A 19 6.31 24.70 35.56
C CYS A 19 6.80 26.07 36.06
N THR A 20 5.88 27.03 36.22
CA THR A 20 6.15 28.34 36.86
C THR A 20 6.59 28.21 38.32
N SER A 21 6.10 27.17 39.01
CA SER A 21 6.54 26.79 40.35
C SER A 21 6.23 25.31 40.61
N LEU A 22 6.97 24.68 41.53
CA LEU A 22 6.64 23.34 41.99
C LEU A 22 5.32 23.31 42.78
N THR A 23 4.92 24.44 43.39
CA THR A 23 3.66 24.58 44.12
C THR A 23 2.40 24.59 43.23
N SER A 24 2.57 24.69 41.90
CA SER A 24 1.47 24.51 40.94
C SER A 24 1.39 23.08 40.36
N LEU A 25 2.28 22.17 40.79
CA LEU A 25 2.32 20.78 40.32
C LEU A 25 1.31 19.92 41.07
N GLY A 26 0.23 19.53 40.40
CA GLY A 26 -0.76 18.58 40.90
C GLY A 26 -0.63 17.20 40.23
N HIS A 27 -1.11 16.18 40.93
CA HIS A 27 -1.36 14.83 40.43
C HIS A 27 -2.82 14.71 39.99
N TYR A 28 -3.06 14.12 38.81
CA TYR A 28 -4.40 14.00 38.22
C TYR A 28 -4.59 12.64 37.53
N THR A 29 -5.76 12.04 37.72
CA THR A 29 -6.22 10.86 36.99
C THR A 29 -6.95 11.29 35.71
N GLY A 30 -6.41 10.96 34.53
CA GLY A 30 -6.91 11.46 33.24
C GLY A 30 -6.32 12.80 32.83
N ASP A 31 -6.94 13.47 31.85
CA ASP A 31 -6.42 14.68 31.20
C ASP A 31 -6.23 15.87 32.17
N CYS A 32 -5.21 16.70 31.89
CA CYS A 32 -4.94 17.90 32.68
C CYS A 32 -6.12 18.90 32.64
N PRO A 33 -6.50 19.51 33.79
CA PRO A 33 -7.51 20.56 33.83
C PRO A 33 -7.17 21.75 32.91
N PHE A 34 -8.20 22.40 32.38
CA PHE A 34 -8.05 23.59 31.54
C PHE A 34 -7.21 24.67 32.26
N ASN A 35 -6.21 25.22 31.55
CA ASN A 35 -5.12 26.09 32.06
C ASN A 35 -3.93 25.41 32.77
N LEU A 36 -3.88 24.07 32.87
CA LEU A 36 -2.70 23.31 33.28
C LEU A 36 -2.18 22.45 32.11
N GLY A 37 -0.89 22.12 32.12
CA GLY A 37 -0.25 21.25 31.15
C GLY A 37 0.81 20.35 31.78
N THR A 38 1.23 19.31 31.05
CA THR A 38 2.26 18.36 31.49
C THR A 38 3.66 19.00 31.43
N PRO A 39 4.48 18.94 32.50
CA PRO A 39 5.82 19.50 32.50
C PRO A 39 6.83 18.64 31.73
N SER A 40 8.00 19.23 31.43
CA SER A 40 9.11 18.49 30.83
C SER A 40 9.62 17.33 31.72
N CYS A 41 10.08 16.25 31.10
CA CYS A 41 10.76 15.16 31.79
C CYS A 41 11.97 15.62 32.59
N SER A 42 12.72 16.59 32.05
CA SER A 42 13.83 17.26 32.73
C SER A 42 13.40 17.96 34.02
N TYR A 43 12.23 18.61 34.03
CA TYR A 43 11.67 19.25 35.22
C TYR A 43 11.28 18.21 36.27
N ILE A 44 10.61 17.13 35.86
CA ILE A 44 10.25 16.01 36.75
C ILE A 44 11.51 15.39 37.36
N GLN A 45 12.54 15.13 36.55
CA GLN A 45 13.80 14.53 37.01
C GLN A 45 14.59 15.45 37.94
N GLN A 46 14.66 16.76 37.66
CA GLN A 46 15.37 17.72 38.53
C GLN A 46 14.68 17.92 39.88
N ASN A 47 13.35 17.95 39.90
CA ASN A 47 12.57 18.21 41.13
C ASN A 47 12.12 16.92 41.85
N MET A 48 12.45 15.74 41.29
CA MET A 48 12.07 14.39 41.72
C MET A 48 11.86 14.22 43.24
N ASN A 49 12.89 14.49 44.05
CA ASN A 49 12.81 14.33 45.51
C ASN A 49 11.71 15.19 46.15
N GLN A 50 11.51 16.42 45.67
CA GLN A 50 10.48 17.33 46.16
C GLN A 50 9.09 16.94 45.64
N ILE A 51 8.98 16.34 44.46
CA ILE A 51 7.73 15.77 43.93
C ILE A 51 7.30 14.57 44.79
N CYS A 52 8.19 13.62 45.03
CA CYS A 52 7.92 12.45 45.87
C CYS A 52 7.59 12.79 47.33
N THR A 53 8.15 13.89 47.86
CA THR A 53 7.92 14.27 49.28
C THR A 53 6.63 15.07 49.47
N ASN A 54 6.18 15.83 48.48
CA ASN A 54 5.07 16.80 48.64
C ASN A 54 3.83 16.51 47.79
N VAL A 55 3.96 15.76 46.68
CA VAL A 55 2.90 15.57 45.67
C VAL A 55 2.41 14.12 45.61
N ILE A 56 3.32 13.14 45.67
CA ILE A 56 2.96 11.71 45.64
C ILE A 56 2.89 11.15 47.06
N TYR A 57 1.70 10.71 47.48
CA TYR A 57 1.53 9.95 48.73
C TYR A 57 1.19 8.48 48.39
N ASN A 58 1.64 7.55 49.24
CA ASN A 58 1.30 6.11 49.19
C ASN A 58 1.77 5.31 47.97
N GLY A 59 3.02 5.51 47.51
CA GLY A 59 3.69 4.55 46.61
C GLY A 59 3.19 4.51 45.16
N ILE A 60 2.33 5.46 44.78
CA ILE A 60 1.74 5.54 43.45
C ILE A 60 2.83 5.86 42.41
N THR A 61 2.74 5.28 41.21
CA THR A 61 3.57 5.67 40.07
C THR A 61 2.81 6.66 39.21
N VAL A 62 3.45 7.77 38.81
CA VAL A 62 2.82 8.83 38.01
C VAL A 62 3.63 9.05 36.73
N ASN A 63 2.95 9.20 35.59
CA ASN A 63 3.53 9.14 34.25
C ASN A 63 3.35 10.48 33.53
N GLY A 64 4.44 11.22 33.29
CA GLY A 64 4.49 12.14 32.16
C GLY A 64 4.69 11.36 30.85
N PRO A 65 4.38 11.90 29.66
CA PRO A 65 4.59 11.19 28.41
C PRO A 65 6.05 10.73 28.27
N ALA A 66 6.26 9.40 28.29
CA ALA A 66 7.55 8.69 28.36
C ALA A 66 8.40 8.86 29.65
N CYS A 67 7.84 9.30 30.78
CA CYS A 67 8.59 9.62 32.00
C CYS A 67 7.83 9.30 33.30
N ASN A 68 8.15 8.17 33.93
CA ASN A 68 7.50 7.68 35.15
C ASN A 68 8.29 8.05 36.42
N LEU A 69 7.57 8.33 37.50
CA LEU A 69 8.11 8.49 38.84
C LEU A 69 7.37 7.56 39.82
N ASN A 70 8.06 6.57 40.39
CA ASN A 70 7.48 5.68 41.41
C ASN A 70 7.66 6.28 42.81
N GLY A 71 6.56 6.47 43.55
CA GLY A 71 6.56 6.97 44.92
C GLY A 71 7.31 6.09 45.93
N GLU A 72 7.30 4.75 45.79
CA GLU A 72 8.16 3.90 46.63
C GLU A 72 9.61 3.94 46.14
N GLY A 73 10.47 4.54 46.97
CA GLY A 73 11.89 4.74 46.67
C GLY A 73 12.21 5.95 45.78
N CYS A 74 11.19 6.70 45.32
CA CYS A 74 11.35 7.88 44.47
C CYS A 74 12.18 7.63 43.20
N ILE A 75 11.84 6.57 42.46
CA ILE A 75 12.63 6.10 41.31
C ILE A 75 12.06 6.65 40.00
N TYR A 76 12.87 7.44 39.29
CA TYR A 76 12.59 7.88 37.91
C TYR A 76 12.91 6.78 36.89
N SER A 77 12.00 6.53 35.95
CA SER A 77 12.22 5.59 34.84
C SER A 77 11.53 6.06 33.54
N PRO A 78 12.26 6.14 32.41
CA PRO A 78 11.65 6.42 31.11
C PRO A 78 11.01 5.19 30.43
N ASN A 79 11.16 4.00 31.02
CA ASN A 79 10.90 2.71 30.35
C ASN A 79 9.79 1.87 31.01
N MET A 80 8.93 2.46 31.85
CA MET A 80 7.77 1.78 32.43
C MET A 80 6.52 1.92 31.53
N ALA A 81 5.57 1.00 31.65
CA ALA A 81 4.34 1.01 30.86
C ALA A 81 3.42 2.18 31.26
N GLU A 82 2.75 2.78 30.28
CA GLU A 82 1.88 3.93 30.54
C GLU A 82 0.65 3.57 31.38
N ILE A 83 0.35 4.44 32.34
CA ILE A 83 -0.80 4.39 33.24
C ILE A 83 -1.50 5.76 33.25
N SER A 84 -2.78 5.77 33.61
CA SER A 84 -3.71 6.90 33.40
C SER A 84 -3.56 8.07 34.39
N GLU A 85 -2.35 8.34 34.87
CA GLU A 85 -2.07 9.31 35.92
C GLU A 85 -0.93 10.23 35.54
N TYR A 86 -1.19 11.55 35.57
CA TYR A 86 -0.32 12.57 35.02
C TYR A 86 0.02 13.66 36.05
N PHE A 87 1.17 14.29 35.85
CA PHE A 87 1.50 15.56 36.49
C PHE A 87 1.02 16.73 35.64
N CYS A 88 0.33 17.69 36.25
CA CYS A 88 -0.12 18.91 35.56
C CYS A 88 0.25 20.15 36.36
N CYS A 89 0.73 21.20 35.69
CA CYS A 89 1.09 22.47 36.30
C CYS A 89 0.87 23.67 35.38
N THR A 90 1.01 24.88 35.91
CA THR A 90 1.01 26.12 35.11
C THR A 90 2.38 26.26 34.42
N LEU A 91 2.39 26.42 33.10
CA LEU A 91 3.62 26.42 32.29
C LEU A 91 4.23 27.82 32.13
N VAL A 92 5.57 27.91 32.01
CA VAL A 92 6.28 29.18 31.81
C VAL A 92 6.11 29.72 30.38
N SER A 93 5.49 30.90 30.26
CA SER A 93 5.39 31.63 28.99
C SER A 93 6.74 32.23 28.58
N PRO A 94 7.22 32.02 27.34
CA PRO A 94 8.57 32.42 26.92
C PRO A 94 8.73 33.94 26.74
N SER A 95 9.74 34.50 27.40
CA SER A 95 10.21 35.89 27.23
C SER A 95 11.72 35.92 26.95
N ALA A 96 12.20 36.92 26.20
CA ALA A 96 13.51 36.88 25.53
C ALA A 96 14.64 37.58 26.33
N THR A 97 15.82 36.96 26.43
CA THR A 97 17.02 37.49 27.12
C THR A 97 18.34 36.85 26.55
N PRO A 98 19.59 37.26 26.92
CA PRO A 98 20.56 37.68 25.90
C PRO A 98 21.94 36.98 25.88
N THR A 99 22.82 37.44 24.98
CA THR A 99 24.13 36.86 24.60
C THR A 99 25.33 37.32 25.46
N PRO A 100 26.28 36.42 25.82
CA PRO A 100 27.61 36.76 26.33
C PRO A 100 28.78 36.41 25.36
N SER A 101 30.02 36.75 25.74
CA SER A 101 31.27 36.61 24.97
C SER A 101 32.49 36.46 25.92
N ILE A 102 33.65 35.93 25.45
CA ILE A 102 35.07 36.25 25.81
C ILE A 102 36.04 35.08 25.47
N THR A 103 37.33 35.40 25.24
CA THR A 103 38.43 34.52 24.76
C THR A 103 39.66 34.57 25.70
N PRO A 104 40.44 33.47 25.88
CA PRO A 104 41.90 33.59 26.09
C PRO A 104 42.73 32.46 25.34
N PRO A 105 43.94 31.99 25.75
CA PRO A 105 45.20 32.20 24.99
C PRO A 105 45.96 30.92 24.49
N PRO A 106 47.11 31.02 23.76
CA PRO A 106 47.71 29.91 22.99
C PRO A 106 49.14 29.43 23.43
N THR A 107 49.75 28.50 22.65
CA THR A 107 51.17 27.98 22.67
C THR A 107 51.39 26.67 23.48
N PRO A 108 52.33 25.71 23.15
CA PRO A 108 53.33 25.57 22.07
C PRO A 108 53.15 24.32 21.13
N THR A 109 54.15 24.03 20.27
CA THR A 109 54.14 22.98 19.21
C THR A 109 55.42 22.11 19.20
N PRO A 110 55.33 20.80 18.87
CA PRO A 110 56.42 20.04 18.24
C PRO A 110 56.01 19.33 16.92
N SER A 111 56.98 18.77 16.17
CA SER A 111 56.81 18.20 14.82
C SER A 111 57.46 16.82 14.66
N ILE A 112 56.85 15.89 13.91
CA ILE A 112 57.43 14.58 13.52
C ILE A 112 56.98 14.20 12.08
N THR A 113 57.88 13.60 11.30
CA THR A 113 57.67 13.11 9.93
C THR A 113 57.65 11.57 9.87
N PRO A 114 56.70 10.93 9.16
CA PRO A 114 56.71 9.47 8.93
C PRO A 114 57.24 9.07 7.54
N THR A 115 57.85 7.89 7.44
CA THR A 115 58.50 7.34 6.23
C THR A 115 57.60 6.35 5.48
N ILE A 116 57.73 6.27 4.15
CA ILE A 116 56.97 5.36 3.28
C ILE A 116 57.56 3.95 3.29
N SER A 117 56.71 2.92 3.34
CA SER A 117 57.05 1.52 3.04
C SER A 117 56.20 0.97 1.89
N LYS A 118 56.70 -0.03 1.16
CA LYS A 118 56.03 -0.62 -0.01
C LYS A 118 55.29 -1.92 0.36
N THR A 119 54.11 -2.12 -0.23
CA THR A 119 53.26 -3.31 -0.04
C THR A 119 53.11 -4.07 -1.37
N PRO A 120 53.03 -5.42 -1.41
CA PRO A 120 53.03 -6.19 -2.65
C PRO A 120 51.69 -6.12 -3.44
N SER A 121 51.77 -6.41 -4.73
CA SER A 121 50.62 -6.58 -5.64
C SER A 121 49.90 -7.91 -5.41
N LEU A 122 48.57 -7.89 -5.38
CA LEU A 122 47.71 -9.06 -5.13
C LEU A 122 47.03 -9.57 -6.41
N THR A 123 47.14 -10.86 -6.69
CA THR A 123 46.61 -11.51 -7.90
C THR A 123 45.10 -11.75 -7.80
N ARG A 124 44.37 -11.60 -8.91
CA ARG A 124 42.91 -11.65 -8.96
C ARG A 124 42.39 -13.09 -9.11
N THR A 125 41.73 -13.62 -8.08
CA THR A 125 41.06 -14.94 -8.15
C THR A 125 39.73 -14.85 -8.93
N PRO A 126 39.41 -15.83 -9.80
CA PRO A 126 38.13 -15.90 -10.49
C PRO A 126 36.98 -16.31 -9.55
N VAL A 127 35.74 -16.04 -9.97
CA VAL A 127 34.50 -16.47 -9.28
C VAL A 127 33.87 -17.58 -10.11
N TYR A 128 33.53 -18.70 -9.46
CA TYR A 128 32.87 -19.84 -10.07
C TYR A 128 31.40 -19.91 -9.63
N VAL A 129 30.54 -20.29 -10.57
CA VAL A 129 29.10 -20.51 -10.36
C VAL A 129 28.71 -21.85 -11.01
N TYR A 130 27.99 -22.65 -10.26
CA TYR A 130 27.44 -23.95 -10.65
C TYR A 130 25.92 -23.88 -10.52
N ASP A 131 25.18 -24.41 -11.49
CA ASP A 131 23.72 -24.43 -11.45
C ASP A 131 23.19 -25.77 -11.97
N SER A 132 22.41 -26.45 -11.14
CA SER A 132 21.94 -27.81 -11.42
C SER A 132 21.10 -27.92 -12.70
N GLN A 133 20.53 -26.81 -13.19
CA GLN A 133 19.75 -26.79 -14.44
C GLN A 133 20.63 -26.61 -15.67
N THR A 134 21.70 -25.82 -15.61
CA THR A 134 22.59 -25.58 -16.78
C THR A 134 23.75 -26.58 -16.88
N ASP A 135 24.09 -27.23 -15.76
CA ASP A 135 25.21 -28.17 -15.68
C ASP A 135 24.78 -29.64 -15.86
N PHE A 136 23.46 -29.89 -15.91
CA PHE A 136 22.88 -31.22 -16.11
C PHE A 136 23.24 -31.81 -17.47
N ASN A 137 23.80 -33.02 -17.48
CA ASN A 137 24.17 -33.71 -18.70
C ASN A 137 24.24 -35.24 -18.54
N SER A 138 24.67 -35.90 -19.62
CA SER A 138 24.87 -37.34 -19.75
C SER A 138 26.14 -37.90 -19.07
N PHE A 139 26.89 -37.10 -18.31
CA PHE A 139 28.19 -37.49 -17.75
C PHE A 139 28.28 -37.21 -16.24
N GLN A 140 28.22 -38.29 -15.44
CA GLN A 140 28.47 -38.25 -14.01
C GLN A 140 29.80 -37.54 -13.70
N GLY A 141 29.78 -36.58 -12.76
CA GLY A 141 30.93 -35.78 -12.35
C GLY A 141 31.10 -34.45 -13.09
N ASN A 142 30.28 -34.14 -14.10
CA ASN A 142 30.39 -32.88 -14.85
C ASN A 142 30.29 -31.65 -13.92
N LYS A 143 31.33 -30.80 -13.93
CA LYS A 143 31.49 -29.65 -13.01
C LYS A 143 31.28 -29.98 -11.51
N GLY A 144 31.45 -31.25 -11.12
CA GLY A 144 31.23 -31.74 -9.76
C GLY A 144 29.85 -32.37 -9.51
N TRP A 145 28.90 -32.29 -10.44
CA TRP A 145 27.55 -32.85 -10.27
C TRP A 145 27.49 -34.36 -10.52
N THR A 146 26.85 -35.07 -9.60
CA THR A 146 26.57 -36.52 -9.67
C THR A 146 25.11 -36.81 -9.28
N TYR A 147 24.54 -37.84 -9.90
CA TYR A 147 23.14 -38.22 -9.79
C TYR A 147 23.08 -39.67 -9.32
N ASN A 148 22.60 -39.89 -8.09
CA ASN A 148 22.68 -41.15 -7.36
C ASN A 148 21.32 -41.48 -6.73
N TYR A 149 21.24 -42.62 -6.03
CA TYR A 149 20.10 -42.94 -5.18
C TYR A 149 20.49 -43.79 -3.98
N TYR A 150 19.62 -43.79 -2.98
CA TYR A 150 19.65 -44.76 -1.89
C TYR A 150 18.48 -45.73 -2.08
N LYS A 151 18.76 -47.03 -2.05
CA LYS A 151 17.76 -48.07 -1.84
C LYS A 151 18.13 -48.82 -0.57
N GLU A 152 17.32 -48.61 0.47
CA GLU A 152 17.62 -49.07 1.84
C GLU A 152 18.99 -48.46 2.30
N PRO A 153 19.94 -49.13 3.01
CA PRO A 153 21.21 -48.50 3.37
C PRO A 153 22.23 -48.44 2.22
N ASN A 154 21.95 -49.09 1.07
CA ASN A 154 22.89 -49.19 -0.04
C ASN A 154 22.82 -47.93 -0.92
N TYR A 155 23.97 -47.26 -1.08
CA TYR A 155 24.16 -46.12 -1.98
C TYR A 155 24.58 -46.64 -3.36
N GLY A 156 23.83 -46.31 -4.40
CA GLY A 156 24.07 -46.74 -5.77
C GLY A 156 24.23 -45.55 -6.73
N PRO A 157 25.25 -45.54 -7.60
CA PRO A 157 25.29 -44.60 -8.71
C PRO A 157 24.21 -44.94 -9.75
N LEU A 158 23.69 -43.94 -10.45
CA LEU A 158 22.69 -44.16 -11.50
C LEU A 158 23.33 -44.80 -12.75
N PRO A 159 22.91 -46.03 -13.15
CA PRO A 159 23.62 -46.80 -14.17
C PRO A 159 23.21 -46.46 -15.60
N VAL A 160 22.05 -45.82 -15.80
CA VAL A 160 21.46 -45.59 -17.12
C VAL A 160 20.89 -44.17 -17.22
N LEU A 161 21.33 -43.44 -18.26
CA LEU A 161 20.62 -42.29 -18.79
C LEU A 161 19.56 -42.78 -19.77
N GLY A 162 18.30 -42.40 -19.56
CA GLY A 162 17.16 -42.72 -20.41
C GLY A 162 16.39 -41.47 -20.81
N ASN A 163 15.31 -41.67 -21.58
CA ASN A 163 14.34 -40.62 -21.89
C ASN A 163 13.08 -40.85 -21.03
N ALA A 164 12.83 -39.97 -20.07
CA ALA A 164 11.62 -39.99 -19.24
C ALA A 164 10.75 -38.77 -19.61
N GLU A 165 9.45 -38.99 -19.86
CA GLU A 165 8.49 -37.97 -20.28
C GLU A 165 8.95 -37.09 -21.48
N GLY A 166 9.81 -37.63 -22.35
CA GLY A 166 10.40 -36.90 -23.50
C GLY A 166 11.63 -36.05 -23.16
N SER A 167 12.14 -36.12 -21.93
CA SER A 167 13.32 -35.40 -21.44
C SER A 167 14.47 -36.37 -21.10
N THR A 168 15.72 -35.88 -21.16
CA THR A 168 16.90 -36.65 -20.74
C THR A 168 16.95 -36.77 -19.22
N ALA A 169 16.96 -38.00 -18.72
CA ALA A 169 16.82 -38.30 -17.29
C ALA A 169 17.75 -39.44 -16.87
N TRP A 170 18.28 -39.38 -15.65
CA TRP A 170 18.95 -40.52 -15.01
C TRP A 170 17.90 -41.37 -14.28
N MET A 171 17.84 -42.68 -14.54
CA MET A 171 16.77 -43.58 -14.03
C MET A 171 17.31 -44.64 -13.07
N TYR A 172 16.65 -44.84 -11.91
CA TYR A 172 17.10 -45.81 -10.88
C TYR A 172 17.06 -47.26 -11.38
N SER A 173 15.98 -47.59 -12.08
CA SER A 173 15.72 -48.90 -12.70
C SER A 173 14.55 -48.76 -13.67
N GLN A 174 14.59 -49.46 -14.80
CA GLN A 174 13.44 -49.56 -15.73
C GLN A 174 12.18 -50.13 -15.05
N ASN A 175 12.34 -50.92 -13.98
CA ASN A 175 11.23 -51.59 -13.28
C ASN A 175 10.63 -50.78 -12.12
N CYS A 176 11.20 -49.60 -11.82
CA CYS A 176 10.75 -48.71 -10.74
C CYS A 176 10.58 -47.25 -11.18
N ALA A 177 11.12 -46.90 -12.36
CA ALA A 177 10.87 -45.73 -13.18
C ALA A 177 10.84 -44.34 -12.53
N GLY A 178 11.21 -44.20 -11.25
CA GLY A 178 11.69 -42.95 -10.69
C GLY A 178 12.97 -42.48 -11.38
N TRP A 179 13.16 -41.16 -11.44
CA TRP A 179 14.20 -40.51 -12.22
C TRP A 179 14.63 -39.14 -11.67
N ILE A 180 15.73 -38.61 -12.22
CA ILE A 180 16.22 -37.23 -12.04
C ILE A 180 16.44 -36.59 -13.42
N THR A 181 15.83 -35.44 -13.66
CA THR A 181 16.12 -34.52 -14.79
C THR A 181 16.81 -33.25 -14.28
N ALA A 182 17.18 -32.35 -15.20
CA ALA A 182 17.77 -31.05 -14.86
C ALA A 182 16.94 -30.21 -13.89
N THR A 183 15.60 -30.35 -13.92
CA THR A 183 14.66 -29.51 -13.18
C THR A 183 13.84 -30.26 -12.13
N THR A 184 13.79 -31.59 -12.17
CA THR A 184 12.74 -32.35 -11.49
C THR A 184 13.26 -33.70 -10.98
N MET A 185 12.80 -34.13 -9.81
CA MET A 185 13.02 -35.46 -9.25
C MET A 185 11.68 -36.14 -9.00
N MET A 186 11.63 -37.45 -9.23
CA MET A 186 10.46 -38.29 -8.95
C MET A 186 10.97 -39.58 -8.28
N PRO A 187 10.59 -39.89 -7.02
CA PRO A 187 11.11 -41.07 -6.31
C PRO A 187 10.67 -42.42 -6.90
N ASN A 188 9.43 -42.49 -7.39
CA ASN A 188 8.77 -43.70 -7.88
C ASN A 188 7.71 -43.26 -8.93
N ASP A 189 7.49 -44.03 -10.01
CA ASP A 189 6.43 -43.73 -10.99
C ASP A 189 5.10 -44.44 -10.69
N GLY A 190 5.09 -45.31 -9.68
CA GLY A 190 4.00 -46.24 -9.39
C GLY A 190 2.66 -45.56 -9.10
N ILE A 191 1.86 -45.39 -10.17
CA ILE A 191 0.47 -44.89 -10.17
C ILE A 191 -0.41 -45.62 -9.12
N THR A 192 -0.03 -46.85 -8.76
CA THR A 192 -0.52 -47.53 -7.55
C THR A 192 0.65 -47.84 -6.63
N CYS A 193 0.54 -47.50 -5.35
CA CYS A 193 1.55 -47.76 -4.31
C CYS A 193 1.72 -49.26 -3.95
N ASN A 194 1.15 -50.16 -4.75
CA ASN A 194 1.01 -51.61 -4.48
C ASN A 194 2.05 -52.46 -5.26
N THR A 195 3.16 -51.88 -5.69
CA THR A 195 4.30 -52.57 -6.33
C THR A 195 5.47 -52.75 -5.34
N PRO A 196 5.44 -53.76 -4.44
CA PRO A 196 6.44 -53.93 -3.37
C PRO A 196 7.85 -54.29 -3.85
N SER A 197 8.07 -54.48 -5.16
CA SER A 197 9.37 -54.77 -5.77
C SER A 197 10.40 -53.63 -5.63
N CYS A 198 9.95 -52.39 -5.47
CA CYS A 198 10.82 -51.22 -5.56
C CYS A 198 11.41 -50.76 -4.22
N GLY A 199 10.68 -50.88 -3.11
CA GLY A 199 11.10 -50.39 -1.80
C GLY A 199 11.24 -48.86 -1.75
N THR A 200 11.68 -48.31 -0.61
CA THR A 200 11.88 -46.86 -0.44
C THR A 200 13.12 -46.39 -1.18
N VAL A 201 12.95 -46.04 -2.46
CA VAL A 201 13.97 -45.38 -3.29
C VAL A 201 14.00 -43.89 -2.95
N ARG A 202 15.21 -43.33 -2.83
CA ARG A 202 15.44 -41.93 -2.49
C ARG A 202 16.36 -41.28 -3.53
N PRO A 203 15.81 -40.45 -4.46
CA PRO A 203 16.58 -39.59 -5.35
C PRO A 203 17.68 -38.83 -4.60
N ALA A 204 18.89 -38.73 -5.19
CA ALA A 204 19.94 -37.88 -4.67
C ALA A 204 20.69 -37.16 -5.80
N ILE A 205 20.81 -35.83 -5.72
CA ILE A 205 21.79 -35.06 -6.49
C ILE A 205 22.89 -34.59 -5.55
N LYS A 206 24.14 -34.80 -5.95
CA LYS A 206 25.33 -34.44 -5.17
C LYS A 206 26.30 -33.64 -6.00
N TRP A 207 26.57 -32.41 -5.59
CA TRP A 207 27.71 -31.63 -6.05
C TRP A 207 28.91 -31.89 -5.14
N SER A 208 30.09 -32.08 -5.75
CA SER A 208 31.38 -32.12 -5.07
C SER A 208 32.29 -31.05 -5.65
N ASN A 209 32.99 -30.30 -4.79
CA ASN A 209 33.87 -29.22 -5.21
C ASN A 209 34.96 -29.77 -6.17
N PRO A 210 35.05 -29.29 -7.43
CA PRO A 210 36.04 -29.78 -8.38
C PRO A 210 37.46 -29.25 -8.11
N PHE A 211 37.64 -28.33 -7.15
CA PHE A 211 38.95 -27.84 -6.71
C PHE A 211 39.48 -28.64 -5.51
N PRO A 212 40.82 -28.83 -5.40
CA PRO A 212 41.40 -29.59 -4.30
C PRO A 212 41.14 -28.92 -2.93
N PRO A 213 40.95 -29.69 -1.85
CA PRO A 213 40.52 -29.17 -0.54
C PRO A 213 41.57 -28.33 0.20
N SER A 214 42.71 -28.02 -0.42
CA SER A 214 43.68 -27.02 0.07
C SER A 214 43.13 -25.60 -0.03
N ASP A 215 42.31 -25.29 -1.03
CA ASP A 215 41.73 -23.97 -1.23
C ASP A 215 40.41 -23.86 -0.46
N THR A 216 40.49 -23.43 0.81
CA THR A 216 39.32 -23.16 1.65
C THR A 216 38.47 -22.04 1.07
N SER A 217 37.56 -22.42 0.18
CA SER A 217 36.63 -21.55 -0.52
C SER A 217 35.27 -21.64 0.18
N TYR A 218 34.72 -20.49 0.57
CA TYR A 218 33.35 -20.43 1.06
C TYR A 218 32.42 -20.39 -0.14
N PHE A 219 31.29 -21.07 -0.04
CA PHE A 219 30.26 -21.08 -1.06
C PHE A 219 28.94 -20.61 -0.45
N LEU A 220 28.24 -19.76 -1.20
CA LEU A 220 26.82 -19.51 -1.01
C LEU A 220 26.05 -20.53 -1.85
N VAL A 221 25.22 -21.34 -1.21
CA VAL A 221 24.26 -22.22 -1.88
C VAL A 221 22.87 -21.63 -1.77
N THR A 222 22.14 -21.63 -2.88
CA THR A 222 20.69 -21.37 -2.93
C THR A 222 20.00 -22.62 -3.46
N LEU A 223 19.00 -23.09 -2.72
CA LEU A 223 18.12 -24.19 -3.08
C LEU A 223 16.69 -23.65 -3.23
N SER A 224 16.03 -24.02 -4.33
CA SER A 224 14.60 -23.80 -4.55
C SER A 224 13.92 -25.13 -4.82
N LEU A 225 12.77 -25.37 -4.19
CA LEU A 225 11.99 -26.60 -4.25
C LEU A 225 10.51 -26.27 -4.46
N ARG A 226 9.81 -27.08 -5.26
CA ARG A 226 8.35 -26.97 -5.46
C ARG A 226 7.73 -28.33 -5.78
N HIS A 227 6.83 -28.77 -4.93
CA HIS A 227 5.94 -29.91 -5.18
C HIS A 227 5.00 -29.54 -6.35
N TYR A 228 4.98 -30.31 -7.43
CA TYR A 228 4.26 -29.93 -8.66
C TYR A 228 2.83 -30.46 -8.75
N GLU A 229 2.61 -31.71 -8.36
CA GLU A 229 1.34 -32.42 -8.55
C GLU A 229 0.58 -32.56 -7.23
N ASN A 230 -0.74 -32.75 -7.28
CA ASN A 230 -1.61 -32.84 -6.09
C ASN A 230 -1.91 -34.31 -5.69
N GLY A 231 -1.00 -35.21 -6.05
CA GLY A 231 -0.93 -36.57 -5.54
C GLY A 231 0.07 -36.67 -4.39
N GLY A 232 0.02 -37.76 -3.63
CA GLY A 232 0.99 -38.04 -2.57
C GLY A 232 0.57 -37.68 -1.14
N GLN A 233 1.51 -37.87 -0.23
CA GLN A 233 1.48 -37.34 1.14
C GLN A 233 2.59 -36.30 1.38
N GLY A 234 3.44 -36.05 0.37
CA GLY A 234 4.54 -35.11 0.40
C GLY A 234 5.90 -35.81 0.44
N GLU A 235 6.97 -35.07 0.18
CA GLU A 235 8.34 -35.59 0.27
C GLU A 235 9.08 -35.00 1.47
N GLN A 236 9.72 -35.87 2.26
CA GLN A 236 10.75 -35.46 3.20
C GLN A 236 12.04 -35.17 2.42
N ILE A 237 12.49 -33.93 2.52
CA ILE A 237 13.76 -33.47 1.96
C ILE A 237 14.88 -33.73 2.97
N TRP A 238 16.09 -33.98 2.49
CA TRP A 238 17.30 -33.93 3.31
C TRP A 238 18.40 -33.20 2.54
N VAL A 239 19.07 -32.24 3.18
CA VAL A 239 20.21 -31.52 2.61
C VAL A 239 21.45 -31.80 3.47
N ASN A 240 22.44 -32.49 2.91
CA ASN A 240 23.70 -32.79 3.57
C ASN A 240 24.79 -31.82 3.08
N ILE A 241 25.60 -31.28 3.98
CA ILE A 241 26.84 -30.57 3.66
C ILE A 241 28.02 -31.40 4.17
N ASN A 242 29.07 -31.50 3.35
CA ASN A 242 30.35 -32.16 3.67
C ASN A 242 30.23 -33.62 4.19
N GLY A 243 29.17 -34.33 3.80
CA GLY A 243 28.90 -35.70 4.27
C GLY A 243 28.44 -35.81 5.73
N GLY A 244 28.15 -34.69 6.40
CA GLY A 244 27.54 -34.69 7.73
C GLY A 244 26.04 -34.99 7.71
N SER A 245 25.44 -35.06 8.90
CA SER A 245 23.99 -35.13 9.08
C SER A 245 23.28 -33.96 8.38
N ALA A 246 22.03 -34.17 7.97
CA ALA A 246 21.29 -33.16 7.22
C ALA A 246 21.16 -31.83 7.98
N VAL A 247 21.61 -30.75 7.36
CA VAL A 247 21.50 -29.38 7.88
C VAL A 247 20.12 -28.76 7.62
N TYR A 248 19.28 -29.45 6.84
CA TYR A 248 17.92 -29.05 6.53
C TYR A 248 17.08 -30.27 6.16
N SER A 249 15.91 -30.45 6.79
CA SER A 249 14.96 -31.52 6.47
C SER A 249 13.50 -31.11 6.70
N PRO A 250 12.92 -30.26 5.81
CA PRO A 250 11.49 -30.05 5.78
C PRO A 250 10.76 -31.25 5.16
N VAL A 251 9.49 -31.41 5.46
CA VAL A 251 8.53 -32.10 4.58
C VAL A 251 7.89 -31.04 3.70
N ILE A 252 7.88 -31.26 2.38
CA ILE A 252 7.14 -30.44 1.43
C ILE A 252 5.89 -31.17 0.96
N THR A 253 4.85 -30.41 0.65
CA THR A 253 3.56 -30.91 0.13
C THR A 253 3.08 -29.98 -0.99
N TYR A 254 2.05 -30.36 -1.74
CA TYR A 254 1.42 -29.47 -2.72
C TYR A 254 0.98 -28.12 -2.12
N ALA A 255 0.56 -28.10 -0.85
CA ALA A 255 0.18 -26.90 -0.12
C ALA A 255 1.37 -26.00 0.29
N SER A 256 2.60 -26.53 0.31
CA SER A 256 3.82 -25.79 0.70
C SER A 256 4.29 -24.78 -0.36
N GLY A 257 3.78 -24.84 -1.59
CA GLY A 257 4.12 -23.92 -2.67
C GLY A 257 5.58 -24.03 -3.13
N THR A 258 6.27 -22.90 -3.28
CA THR A 258 7.71 -22.85 -3.58
C THR A 258 8.48 -22.54 -2.31
N LEU A 259 9.30 -23.49 -1.86
CA LEU A 259 10.17 -23.38 -0.70
C LEU A 259 11.58 -22.97 -1.16
N THR A 260 12.21 -22.03 -0.46
CA THR A 260 13.60 -21.62 -0.73
C THR A 260 14.45 -21.71 0.54
N TRP A 261 15.70 -22.11 0.36
CA TRP A 261 16.70 -22.25 1.41
C TRP A 261 18.04 -21.74 0.91
N SER A 262 18.85 -21.15 1.78
CA SER A 262 20.22 -20.78 1.45
C SER A 262 21.16 -20.93 2.64
N SER A 263 22.43 -21.19 2.35
CA SER A 263 23.47 -21.39 3.36
C SER A 263 24.83 -20.91 2.87
N TYR A 264 25.65 -20.45 3.81
CA TYR A 264 26.99 -19.92 3.58
C TYR A 264 28.00 -20.67 4.46
N ALA A 265 28.85 -21.48 3.84
CA ALA A 265 29.83 -22.32 4.54
C ALA A 265 31.04 -22.65 3.65
N ASN A 266 32.07 -23.27 4.22
CA ASN A 266 33.03 -24.05 3.44
C ASN A 266 32.34 -25.36 3.01
N ILE A 267 32.23 -25.59 1.71
CA ILE A 267 31.43 -26.68 1.12
C ILE A 267 32.30 -27.46 0.13
N ASN A 268 32.77 -28.62 0.57
CA ASN A 268 33.43 -29.63 -0.24
C ASN A 268 32.41 -30.54 -0.94
N THR A 269 31.25 -30.79 -0.33
CA THR A 269 30.12 -31.47 -0.98
C THR A 269 28.78 -30.89 -0.53
N PHE A 270 27.85 -30.76 -1.47
CA PHE A 270 26.44 -30.49 -1.21
C PHE A 270 25.61 -31.64 -1.78
N GLU A 271 24.68 -32.20 -1.00
CA GLU A 271 23.81 -33.29 -1.46
C GLU A 271 22.36 -33.01 -1.05
N LEU A 272 21.45 -33.04 -2.04
CA LEU A 272 20.01 -32.96 -1.85
C LEU A 272 19.42 -34.35 -2.10
N ILE A 273 18.73 -34.88 -1.09
CA ILE A 273 18.02 -36.16 -1.13
C ILE A 273 16.51 -35.88 -1.00
N VAL A 274 15.71 -36.59 -1.79
CA VAL A 274 14.24 -36.57 -1.70
C VAL A 274 13.78 -37.96 -1.24
N GLN A 275 12.86 -38.02 -0.28
CA GLN A 275 12.29 -39.26 0.23
C GLN A 275 10.75 -39.16 0.30
N PRO A 276 9.99 -40.10 -0.27
CA PRO A 276 8.52 -40.09 -0.15
C PRO A 276 8.09 -40.25 1.31
N LEU A 277 7.19 -39.37 1.79
CA LEU A 277 6.61 -39.50 3.13
C LEU A 277 5.76 -40.79 3.17
N ASN A 278 5.94 -41.60 4.22
CA ASN A 278 5.31 -42.91 4.37
C ASN A 278 5.59 -43.92 3.23
N GLY A 279 6.70 -43.72 2.49
CA GLY A 279 7.38 -44.78 1.73
C GLY A 279 6.99 -44.94 0.26
N CYS A 280 5.78 -44.53 -0.14
CA CYS A 280 5.35 -44.47 -1.54
C CYS A 280 4.72 -43.12 -1.84
N ASP A 281 5.38 -42.34 -2.70
CA ASP A 281 4.83 -41.13 -3.29
C ASP A 281 5.24 -41.07 -4.77
N TYR A 282 4.33 -40.61 -5.62
CA TYR A 282 4.51 -40.42 -7.06
C TYR A 282 4.61 -38.93 -7.44
N ALA A 283 4.60 -38.04 -6.44
CA ALA A 283 4.80 -36.61 -6.63
C ALA A 283 6.17 -36.28 -7.24
N LYS A 284 6.18 -35.14 -7.94
CA LYS A 284 7.34 -34.60 -8.65
C LYS A 284 7.84 -33.35 -7.95
N VAL A 285 9.06 -33.41 -7.42
CA VAL A 285 9.77 -32.28 -6.83
C VAL A 285 10.51 -31.53 -7.92
N ASN A 286 10.01 -30.35 -8.31
CA ASN A 286 10.81 -29.42 -9.10
C ASN A 286 11.88 -28.79 -8.20
N TYR A 287 13.12 -28.73 -8.68
CA TYR A 287 14.26 -28.21 -7.95
C TYR A 287 15.15 -27.29 -8.79
N ARG A 288 15.89 -26.42 -8.10
CA ARG A 288 17.06 -25.70 -8.62
C ARG A 288 18.07 -25.49 -7.51
N ILE A 289 19.32 -25.83 -7.77
CA ILE A 289 20.44 -25.57 -6.86
C ILE A 289 21.44 -24.68 -7.59
N THR A 290 21.81 -23.56 -6.97
CA THR A 290 22.87 -22.68 -7.46
C THR A 290 23.95 -22.54 -6.38
N ILE A 291 25.20 -22.82 -6.73
CA ILE A 291 26.36 -22.81 -5.83
C ILE A 291 27.38 -21.81 -6.36
N MET A 292 27.80 -20.84 -5.56
CA MET A 292 28.72 -19.78 -6.00
C MET A 292 29.85 -19.51 -4.99
N SER A 293 31.08 -19.43 -5.49
CA SER A 293 32.26 -19.17 -4.67
C SER A 293 32.32 -17.74 -4.15
N VAL A 294 32.60 -17.55 -2.86
CA VAL A 294 32.71 -16.25 -2.20
C VAL A 294 34.13 -16.06 -1.66
N PRO A 295 34.82 -14.95 -1.98
CA PRO A 295 36.15 -14.67 -1.44
C PRO A 295 36.13 -14.49 0.08
N ILE A 296 37.10 -15.10 0.78
CA ILE A 296 37.33 -14.82 2.21
C ILE A 296 37.95 -13.42 2.35
N THR A 297 37.25 -12.52 3.03
CA THR A 297 37.86 -11.30 3.57
C THR A 297 38.45 -11.63 4.96
N PRO A 298 39.74 -11.41 5.22
CA PRO A 298 40.30 -11.60 6.56
C PRO A 298 39.71 -10.58 7.55
N SER A 299 39.19 -11.06 8.69
CA SER A 299 38.67 -10.19 9.74
C SER A 299 39.77 -9.31 10.36
N PRO A 300 39.50 -8.01 10.63
CA PRO A 300 40.51 -7.12 11.18
C PRO A 300 40.76 -7.39 12.67
N THR A 301 42.02 -7.56 13.06
CA THR A 301 42.45 -7.57 14.46
C THR A 301 42.21 -6.20 15.10
N SER A 302 41.58 -6.16 16.28
CA SER A 302 41.16 -4.92 16.95
C SER A 302 42.34 -4.10 17.48
N THR A 303 42.70 -3.03 16.78
CA THR A 303 43.64 -2.00 17.26
C THR A 303 42.87 -0.75 17.67
N ALA A 304 42.91 -0.40 18.96
CA ALA A 304 42.17 0.75 19.50
C ALA A 304 42.95 2.07 19.33
N SER A 305 42.31 3.07 18.72
CA SER A 305 42.88 4.42 18.49
C SER A 305 41.84 5.50 18.80
N ARG A 306 42.29 6.65 19.32
CA ARG A 306 41.43 7.70 19.89
C ARG A 306 40.81 8.66 18.86
N THR A 307 39.72 9.28 19.28
CA THR A 307 39.11 10.45 18.65
C THR A 307 39.91 11.74 18.89
N SER A 308 40.12 12.53 17.83
CA SER A 308 40.37 13.97 17.91
C SER A 308 40.13 14.64 16.55
N SER A 309 39.37 15.73 16.51
CA SER A 309 38.98 16.44 15.29
C SER A 309 39.42 17.91 15.32
N ALA A 310 40.11 18.38 14.26
CA ALA A 310 40.25 19.82 13.99
C ALA A 310 40.59 20.11 12.52
N SER A 311 39.92 21.14 11.98
CA SER A 311 40.28 21.90 10.77
C SER A 311 40.38 23.39 11.21
N ALA A 312 40.90 24.41 10.50
CA ALA A 312 41.40 24.61 9.13
C ALA A 312 42.25 25.91 9.13
N SER A 313 42.29 26.68 8.01
CA SER A 313 42.67 28.13 7.89
C SER A 313 44.14 28.44 7.52
N ARG A 314 44.52 29.58 6.88
CA ARG A 314 43.80 30.71 6.20
C ARG A 314 44.78 31.60 5.40
N SER A 315 44.27 32.35 4.41
CA SER A 315 44.78 33.66 3.91
C SER A 315 43.79 34.24 2.87
N ALA A 316 43.66 35.55 2.58
CA ALA A 316 43.99 36.78 3.31
C ALA A 316 43.04 37.94 2.85
N TYR A 317 43.09 39.10 3.50
CA TYR A 317 42.28 40.32 3.23
C TYR A 317 43.06 41.33 2.35
N PRO A 318 42.41 42.32 1.67
CA PRO A 318 42.10 43.62 2.30
C PRO A 318 40.76 44.29 1.90
N THR A 319 40.46 45.42 2.55
CA THR A 319 39.19 46.18 2.46
C THR A 319 39.46 47.64 2.06
N PHE A 320 38.51 48.32 1.41
CA PHE A 320 38.47 49.80 1.31
C PHE A 320 37.02 50.34 1.32
N THR A 321 36.85 51.65 1.56
CA THR A 321 35.56 52.25 1.98
C THR A 321 35.35 53.66 1.42
N ALA A 322 34.17 53.95 0.84
CA ALA A 322 33.60 55.31 0.64
C ALA A 322 32.13 55.26 0.16
N GLY A 323 31.40 56.38 0.31
CA GLY A 323 30.12 56.73 -0.33
C GLY A 323 30.08 58.26 -0.55
N PRO A 324 28.94 58.99 -0.60
CA PRO A 324 27.53 58.60 -0.75
C PRO A 324 26.78 59.47 -1.81
N THR A 325 25.46 59.74 -1.66
CA THR A 325 24.56 60.63 -2.47
C THR A 325 24.13 60.09 -3.86
N SER A 326 23.00 60.47 -4.49
CA SER A 326 22.05 61.61 -4.32
C SER A 326 20.56 61.24 -4.52
N THR A 327 19.65 62.15 -4.18
CA THR A 327 18.17 62.03 -4.22
C THR A 327 17.52 62.62 -5.48
N VAL A 328 16.45 62.02 -6.02
CA VAL A 328 15.45 62.69 -6.90
C VAL A 328 14.04 62.14 -6.65
N THR A 329 13.05 63.03 -6.52
CA THR A 329 11.60 62.77 -6.58
C THR A 329 11.03 63.34 -7.88
N PRO A 330 9.91 62.81 -8.42
CA PRO A 330 8.64 63.51 -8.18
C PRO A 330 7.39 62.60 -8.08
N SER A 331 6.30 63.23 -7.65
CA SER A 331 4.94 62.67 -7.55
C SER A 331 4.04 63.12 -8.70
N THR A 332 3.04 62.29 -9.06
CA THR A 332 1.69 62.79 -9.40
C THR A 332 0.63 61.70 -9.26
N SER A 333 -0.63 62.14 -9.12
CA SER A 333 -1.83 61.35 -8.89
C SER A 333 -2.64 61.07 -10.17
N SER A 334 -3.45 60.02 -10.18
CA SER A 334 -4.92 60.16 -10.36
C SER A 334 -5.66 58.83 -10.26
N SER A 335 -6.94 58.91 -9.90
CA SER A 335 -7.89 57.80 -9.78
C SER A 335 -8.85 57.78 -10.97
N SER A 336 -9.21 56.59 -11.45
CA SER A 336 -10.47 56.41 -12.19
C SER A 336 -11.07 55.02 -11.94
N SER A 337 -12.37 55.00 -11.64
CA SER A 337 -13.19 53.79 -11.55
C SER A 337 -13.89 53.57 -12.89
N SER A 338 -13.98 52.32 -13.37
CA SER A 338 -14.77 51.99 -14.56
C SER A 338 -15.32 50.57 -14.48
N SER A 339 -16.59 50.47 -14.14
CA SER A 339 -17.38 49.24 -14.25
C SER A 339 -17.84 49.02 -15.69
N ALA A 340 -17.59 47.84 -16.25
CA ALA A 340 -18.08 47.46 -17.58
C ALA A 340 -18.68 46.05 -17.56
N SER A 341 -20.01 45.98 -17.56
CA SER A 341 -20.77 44.74 -17.78
C SER A 341 -20.94 44.49 -19.28
N ILE A 342 -20.51 43.33 -19.78
CA ILE A 342 -20.84 42.86 -21.13
C ILE A 342 -21.40 41.44 -21.05
N SER A 343 -22.45 41.19 -21.84
CA SER A 343 -23.32 40.02 -21.79
C SER A 343 -22.77 38.80 -22.52
N SER A 344 -23.16 37.62 -22.04
CA SER A 344 -22.85 36.32 -22.67
C SER A 344 -23.88 35.95 -23.74
N SER A 345 -23.46 35.92 -25.01
CA SER A 345 -24.25 35.38 -26.13
C SER A 345 -23.53 34.16 -26.74
N SER A 346 -23.78 32.98 -26.19
CA SER A 346 -23.27 31.71 -26.72
C SER A 346 -24.15 31.21 -27.86
N SER A 347 -23.70 31.36 -29.11
CA SER A 347 -24.32 30.77 -30.28
C SER A 347 -24.08 29.25 -30.34
N SER A 348 -25.16 28.49 -30.55
CA SER A 348 -25.10 27.03 -30.73
C SER A 348 -24.96 26.67 -32.21
N SER A 349 -23.90 25.93 -32.54
CA SER A 349 -23.70 25.33 -33.86
C SER A 349 -23.25 23.87 -33.72
N ALA A 350 -24.20 22.95 -33.87
CA ALA A 350 -23.92 21.53 -34.08
C ALA A 350 -23.88 21.24 -35.59
N LEU A 351 -23.03 20.32 -36.05
CA LEU A 351 -23.25 19.50 -37.25
C LEU A 351 -22.20 18.37 -37.38
N SER A 352 -22.70 17.13 -37.31
CA SER A 352 -22.37 15.95 -38.14
C SER A 352 -20.92 15.59 -38.52
N SER A 353 -20.41 14.57 -37.83
CA SER A 353 -19.99 13.25 -38.38
C SER A 353 -19.48 13.10 -39.83
N SER A 354 -18.35 12.39 -40.00
CA SER A 354 -18.19 11.35 -41.05
C SER A 354 -17.02 10.40 -40.77
N SER A 355 -17.02 9.24 -41.44
CA SER A 355 -16.28 8.01 -41.08
C SER A 355 -15.25 7.56 -42.14
N ALA A 356 -14.10 7.03 -41.71
CA ALA A 356 -13.22 6.06 -42.40
C ALA A 356 -12.04 5.69 -41.46
N SER A 357 -11.49 4.50 -41.22
CA SER A 357 -11.54 3.10 -41.74
C SER A 357 -10.18 2.63 -42.30
N ALA A 358 -9.78 1.39 -41.97
CA ALA A 358 -8.74 0.53 -42.59
C ALA A 358 -7.31 0.39 -41.94
N THR A 359 -7.17 -0.66 -41.13
CA THR A 359 -6.25 -1.83 -41.30
C THR A 359 -4.70 -1.72 -41.16
N ALA A 360 -4.12 -2.76 -40.54
CA ALA A 360 -2.79 -3.39 -40.75
C ALA A 360 -1.76 -3.41 -39.57
N THR A 361 -1.59 -4.61 -39.02
CA THR A 361 -0.51 -5.26 -38.23
C THR A 361 0.94 -5.01 -38.71
N SER A 362 2.03 -5.22 -37.93
CA SER A 362 2.27 -5.61 -36.51
C SER A 362 3.71 -5.15 -36.09
N SER A 363 4.63 -5.76 -35.30
CA SER A 363 4.81 -7.01 -34.49
C SER A 363 6.15 -6.90 -33.69
N SER A 364 6.53 -7.69 -32.66
CA SER A 364 5.80 -8.32 -31.52
C SER A 364 6.74 -9.17 -30.60
N SER A 365 7.35 -8.61 -29.54
CA SER A 365 8.02 -9.38 -28.45
C SER A 365 8.19 -8.53 -27.16
N SER A 366 8.25 -9.04 -25.92
CA SER A 366 7.97 -10.38 -25.34
C SER A 366 7.50 -10.13 -23.88
N SER A 367 6.27 -10.47 -23.47
CA SER A 367 5.62 -11.78 -23.22
C SER A 367 5.92 -12.39 -21.84
N ALA A 368 4.93 -12.33 -20.94
CA ALA A 368 4.79 -13.20 -19.78
C ALA A 368 3.29 -13.48 -19.61
N SER A 369 2.85 -14.67 -20.01
CA SER A 369 1.43 -15.03 -20.11
C SER A 369 1.18 -16.39 -19.45
N ALA A 370 0.10 -16.50 -18.70
CA ALA A 370 -0.45 -17.77 -18.28
C ALA A 370 -1.81 -17.99 -18.97
N THR A 371 -1.94 -19.09 -19.72
CA THR A 371 -3.23 -19.76 -19.92
C THR A 371 -3.05 -21.20 -20.37
N SER A 372 -4.03 -22.01 -20.00
CA SER A 372 -4.27 -23.37 -20.49
C SER A 372 -4.64 -23.41 -21.98
N SER A 373 -4.31 -24.51 -22.65
CA SER A 373 -5.07 -24.98 -23.82
C SER A 373 -5.27 -26.50 -23.73
N SER A 374 -6.49 -26.95 -23.99
CA SER A 374 -6.85 -28.36 -24.11
C SER A 374 -6.52 -28.88 -25.51
N SER A 375 -6.03 -30.10 -25.59
CA SER A 375 -5.70 -30.77 -26.85
C SER A 375 -6.92 -31.37 -27.54
N SER A 376 -7.07 -31.14 -28.84
CA SER A 376 -7.53 -32.18 -29.78
C SER A 376 -7.33 -31.75 -31.24
N SER A 377 -6.49 -32.46 -31.98
CA SER A 377 -6.39 -32.37 -33.44
C SER A 377 -6.38 -33.77 -34.03
N ALA A 378 -7.34 -34.09 -34.89
CA ALA A 378 -7.43 -35.39 -35.56
C ALA A 378 -8.17 -35.28 -36.89
N SER A 379 -7.48 -35.51 -38.00
CA SER A 379 -8.10 -35.73 -39.31
C SER A 379 -7.13 -36.39 -40.30
N ALA A 380 -7.60 -37.48 -40.93
CA ALA A 380 -7.42 -37.86 -42.35
C ALA A 380 -7.11 -39.36 -42.59
N THR A 381 -8.16 -40.17 -42.79
CA THR A 381 -8.25 -41.35 -43.71
C THR A 381 -9.65 -41.95 -43.58
N SER A 382 -10.31 -42.57 -44.57
CA SER A 382 -10.33 -42.41 -46.05
C SER A 382 -11.31 -43.43 -46.63
N SER A 383 -12.26 -43.02 -47.50
CA SER A 383 -12.98 -43.84 -48.55
C SER A 383 -13.54 -45.25 -48.18
N SER A 384 -14.77 -45.66 -48.49
CA SER A 384 -15.47 -45.55 -49.79
C SER A 384 -16.89 -46.17 -49.77
N LEU A 385 -17.71 -45.84 -50.79
CA LEU A 385 -18.80 -46.68 -51.39
C LEU A 385 -19.99 -47.15 -50.53
N SER A 386 -21.20 -46.63 -50.82
CA SER A 386 -22.32 -47.40 -51.42
C SER A 386 -23.57 -46.53 -51.67
N SER A 387 -24.38 -46.90 -52.67
CA SER A 387 -25.52 -46.14 -53.22
C SER A 387 -26.90 -46.71 -52.87
N ALA A 388 -27.97 -45.88 -52.80
CA ALA A 388 -29.24 -46.05 -53.56
C ALA A 388 -30.44 -45.15 -53.13
N SER A 389 -30.70 -44.09 -53.92
CA SER A 389 -32.02 -43.64 -54.47
C SER A 389 -33.40 -43.73 -53.76
N ALA A 390 -34.16 -42.63 -53.94
CA ALA A 390 -35.64 -42.52 -54.10
C ALA A 390 -36.54 -42.52 -52.82
N THR A 391 -37.76 -41.97 -52.78
CA THR A 391 -38.65 -41.41 -53.84
C THR A 391 -39.64 -40.35 -53.28
N SER A 392 -40.18 -39.44 -54.15
CA SER A 392 -41.52 -38.77 -54.06
C SER A 392 -41.85 -37.84 -52.86
N SER A 393 -42.81 -36.90 -52.87
CA SER A 393 -43.54 -36.10 -53.89
C SER A 393 -44.51 -35.14 -53.17
N GLY A 394 -44.94 -33.98 -53.73
CA GLY A 394 -46.13 -33.28 -53.17
C GLY A 394 -46.29 -31.74 -53.34
N SER A 395 -46.48 -31.29 -54.57
CA SER A 395 -47.41 -30.23 -55.03
C SER A 395 -47.98 -29.11 -54.10
N SER A 396 -47.86 -27.86 -54.59
CA SER A 396 -48.90 -26.79 -54.55
C SER A 396 -49.21 -26.08 -53.21
N SER A 397 -49.73 -24.85 -53.17
CA SER A 397 -50.10 -23.84 -54.20
C SER A 397 -49.73 -22.41 -53.74
N ALA A 398 -49.92 -21.40 -54.60
CA ALA A 398 -49.51 -20.01 -54.35
C ALA A 398 -50.63 -18.98 -54.59
N THR A 399 -50.55 -17.84 -53.89
CA THR A 399 -51.13 -16.56 -54.35
C THR A 399 -50.30 -15.37 -53.85
N MET A 400 -50.15 -14.33 -54.68
CA MET A 400 -49.61 -13.02 -54.30
C MET A 400 -50.67 -11.94 -54.48
N THR A 401 -50.63 -10.89 -53.67
CA THR A 401 -51.07 -9.55 -54.10
C THR A 401 -50.36 -8.44 -53.33
N SER A 402 -50.15 -7.29 -53.99
CA SER A 402 -49.39 -6.15 -53.46
C SER A 402 -49.86 -4.83 -54.10
N SER A 403 -50.17 -3.80 -53.31
CA SER A 403 -50.42 -2.44 -53.80
C SER A 403 -50.46 -1.39 -52.67
N ALA A 404 -50.43 -0.10 -53.03
CA ALA A 404 -50.43 1.09 -52.17
C ALA A 404 -50.97 2.30 -53.00
N SER A 405 -51.05 3.57 -52.56
CA SER A 405 -50.53 4.28 -51.38
C SER A 405 -51.30 5.59 -51.12
N ALA A 406 -50.94 6.33 -50.05
CA ALA A 406 -51.30 7.74 -49.80
C ALA A 406 -52.81 8.01 -49.47
N THR A 407 -53.27 9.17 -48.97
CA THR A 407 -52.63 10.48 -48.62
C THR A 407 -53.46 11.23 -47.54
N SER A 408 -52.87 12.20 -46.82
CA SER A 408 -53.48 13.43 -46.22
C SER A 408 -54.77 13.34 -45.35
N SER A 409 -54.87 14.02 -44.20
CA SER A 409 -54.94 15.49 -44.10
C SER A 409 -55.00 15.99 -42.63
N SER A 410 -55.20 17.29 -42.38
CA SER A 410 -54.90 18.00 -41.12
C SER A 410 -56.03 18.90 -40.58
N SER A 411 -56.08 19.13 -39.25
CA SER A 411 -56.63 20.35 -38.62
C SER A 411 -56.18 20.52 -37.16
N SER A 412 -56.40 21.70 -36.55
CA SER A 412 -55.66 22.15 -35.35
C SER A 412 -56.34 23.26 -34.53
N SER A 413 -56.07 23.31 -33.21
CA SER A 413 -56.17 24.46 -32.26
C SER A 413 -55.64 23.98 -30.89
N SER A 414 -54.64 24.59 -30.23
CA SER A 414 -54.57 25.94 -29.58
C SER A 414 -55.50 26.06 -28.36
N SER A 415 -55.10 26.64 -27.21
CA SER A 415 -54.08 27.70 -26.98
C SER A 415 -53.46 27.67 -25.55
N ALA A 416 -52.91 28.80 -25.09
CA ALA A 416 -52.14 28.97 -23.84
C ALA A 416 -53.06 29.08 -22.58
N THR A 417 -52.62 29.37 -21.33
CA THR A 417 -51.72 30.47 -20.89
C THR A 417 -51.21 30.26 -19.45
N SER A 418 -50.17 31.00 -19.07
CA SER A 418 -49.61 31.12 -17.72
C SER A 418 -50.54 31.74 -16.68
N SER A 419 -50.38 31.35 -15.41
CA SER A 419 -50.64 32.23 -14.25
C SER A 419 -49.78 31.83 -13.04
N ALA A 420 -49.59 32.77 -12.10
CA ALA A 420 -48.78 32.61 -10.90
C ALA A 420 -49.68 32.47 -9.65
N SER A 421 -49.19 32.89 -8.47
CA SER A 421 -49.90 32.94 -7.17
C SER A 421 -50.10 31.58 -6.46
N SER A 422 -50.07 31.48 -5.13
CA SER A 422 -49.60 32.46 -4.12
C SER A 422 -49.29 31.80 -2.78
N THR A 423 -48.52 32.51 -1.94
CA THR A 423 -48.47 32.36 -0.49
C THR A 423 -49.88 32.25 0.12
N GLY A 424 -50.07 31.34 1.08
CA GLY A 424 -51.36 31.04 1.70
C GLY A 424 -51.25 30.72 3.19
N THR A 425 -50.65 31.62 3.97
CA THR A 425 -50.47 31.44 5.41
C THR A 425 -51.81 31.54 6.15
N VAL A 426 -52.27 30.46 6.80
CA VAL A 426 -53.29 30.53 7.85
C VAL A 426 -52.84 29.73 9.07
N THR A 427 -52.63 30.46 10.16
CA THR A 427 -52.32 29.92 11.49
C THR A 427 -53.55 29.25 12.10
N MET A 428 -53.37 28.10 12.75
CA MET A 428 -54.23 27.68 13.86
C MET A 428 -53.39 27.10 15.00
N SER A 429 -53.76 27.45 16.22
CA SER A 429 -53.06 27.08 17.46
C SER A 429 -53.83 26.00 18.20
N SER A 430 -53.12 25.08 18.85
CA SER A 430 -53.68 24.34 20.00
C SER A 430 -52.60 24.12 21.06
N THR A 431 -52.96 24.45 22.30
CA THR A 431 -52.09 24.42 23.49
C THR A 431 -52.03 23.02 24.11
N PRO A 432 -50.95 22.69 24.85
CA PRO A 432 -50.90 21.47 25.64
C PRO A 432 -51.83 21.57 26.86
N SER A 433 -52.86 20.73 26.90
CA SER A 433 -53.78 20.64 28.04
C SER A 433 -53.18 19.80 29.17
N SER A 434 -52.77 20.44 30.26
CA SER A 434 -52.48 19.76 31.52
C SER A 434 -53.77 19.39 32.26
N SER A 435 -53.81 18.19 32.85
CA SER A 435 -54.79 17.82 33.86
C SER A 435 -54.10 17.01 34.96
N ALA A 436 -54.31 17.46 36.20
CA ALA A 436 -53.86 16.80 37.43
C ALA A 436 -55.09 16.42 38.28
N SER A 437 -54.86 15.97 39.51
CA SER A 437 -55.86 15.59 40.54
C SER A 437 -56.60 14.26 40.31
N SER A 438 -56.97 13.49 41.34
CA SER A 438 -56.48 13.44 42.74
C SER A 438 -56.93 12.15 43.47
N THR A 439 -56.25 11.86 44.58
CA THR A 439 -56.66 11.07 45.78
C THR A 439 -58.10 10.53 45.85
N SER A 440 -58.38 9.33 46.37
CA SER A 440 -58.18 9.04 47.81
C SER A 440 -58.62 7.62 48.25
N SER A 441 -58.05 7.14 49.38
CA SER A 441 -58.55 6.05 50.26
C SER A 441 -58.54 4.61 49.69
N SER A 442 -58.56 3.53 50.49
CA SER A 442 -58.78 3.40 51.95
C SER A 442 -57.90 2.30 52.60
N LEU A 443 -57.95 2.17 53.93
CA LEU A 443 -57.14 1.22 54.73
C LEU A 443 -57.76 -0.19 54.78
N SER A 444 -56.92 -1.23 54.93
CA SER A 444 -57.23 -2.38 55.82
C SER A 444 -56.01 -3.27 56.12
N THR A 445 -55.37 -3.03 57.27
CA THR A 445 -54.83 -4.07 58.15
C THR A 445 -55.94 -4.52 59.13
N PRO A 446 -55.80 -5.60 59.96
CA PRO A 446 -54.62 -6.43 60.20
C PRO A 446 -54.86 -7.95 60.10
N SER A 447 -53.79 -8.75 60.23
CA SER A 447 -53.65 -9.78 61.29
C SER A 447 -52.28 -10.46 61.20
N ALA A 448 -51.73 -10.88 62.34
CA ALA A 448 -50.48 -11.62 62.41
C ALA A 448 -50.70 -12.99 63.08
N THR A 449 -50.04 -14.02 62.54
CA THR A 449 -49.87 -15.31 63.22
C THR A 449 -48.42 -15.75 63.05
N SER A 450 -47.73 -16.04 64.15
CA SER A 450 -46.33 -16.43 64.18
C SER A 450 -46.17 -17.94 64.34
N THR A 451 -45.32 -18.54 63.50
CA THR A 451 -44.77 -19.88 63.75
C THR A 451 -43.27 -19.83 63.45
N ALA A 452 -42.45 -20.03 64.47
CA ALA A 452 -41.01 -20.07 64.32
C ALA A 452 -40.55 -21.45 63.83
N SER A 453 -39.50 -21.48 63.00
CA SER A 453 -38.72 -22.68 62.70
C SER A 453 -37.24 -22.33 62.79
N LEU A 454 -36.44 -23.22 63.37
CA LEU A 454 -35.03 -23.00 63.69
C LEU A 454 -34.14 -23.60 62.60
N THR A 455 -33.40 -22.75 61.88
CA THR A 455 -32.29 -23.13 60.99
C THR A 455 -31.21 -22.04 61.03
N PRO A 456 -29.94 -22.39 60.74
CA PRO A 456 -28.79 -21.63 61.24
C PRO A 456 -28.56 -20.27 60.56
N SER A 457 -28.00 -19.34 61.33
CA SER A 457 -27.64 -17.99 60.90
C SER A 457 -26.53 -18.01 59.84
N VAL A 458 -26.89 -17.82 58.57
CA VAL A 458 -25.93 -17.44 57.53
C VAL A 458 -25.63 -15.95 57.68
N THR A 459 -24.36 -15.61 57.90
CA THR A 459 -23.89 -14.22 57.99
C THR A 459 -24.24 -13.46 56.71
N SER A 460 -24.78 -12.25 56.83
CA SER A 460 -25.19 -11.44 55.69
C SER A 460 -23.98 -11.08 54.82
N SER A 461 -23.85 -11.76 53.66
CA SER A 461 -22.85 -11.43 52.65
C SER A 461 -23.03 -9.97 52.18
N PRO A 462 -21.94 -9.19 52.02
CA PRO A 462 -22.05 -7.81 51.54
C PRO A 462 -22.63 -7.76 50.11
N SER A 463 -23.31 -6.65 49.81
CA SER A 463 -23.80 -6.36 48.45
C SER A 463 -22.66 -6.48 47.44
N PRO A 464 -22.81 -7.27 46.36
CA PRO A 464 -21.76 -7.40 45.35
C PRO A 464 -21.38 -6.06 44.70
N ASN A 465 -20.09 -5.87 44.47
CA ASN A 465 -19.58 -4.78 43.64
C ASN A 465 -19.77 -5.18 42.17
N TRP A 466 -20.84 -4.68 41.54
CA TRP A 466 -21.30 -5.10 40.20
C TRP A 466 -20.32 -4.84 39.04
N PHE A 467 -19.22 -4.12 39.26
CA PHE A 467 -18.33 -3.61 38.22
C PHE A 467 -17.11 -4.47 37.88
N LYS A 468 -16.78 -5.50 38.67
CA LYS A 468 -15.66 -6.41 38.37
C LYS A 468 -15.99 -7.85 38.81
N PRO A 469 -15.91 -8.86 37.91
CA PRO A 469 -16.01 -10.26 38.31
C PRO A 469 -14.82 -10.67 39.19
N PRO A 470 -14.91 -11.75 39.98
CA PRO A 470 -13.80 -12.22 40.80
C PRO A 470 -12.60 -12.59 39.92
N GLU A 471 -11.40 -12.23 40.35
CA GLU A 471 -10.19 -12.58 39.61
C GLU A 471 -9.96 -14.09 39.62
N ILE A 472 -9.71 -14.64 38.43
CA ILE A 472 -9.46 -16.06 38.23
C ILE A 472 -8.16 -16.44 38.96
N PRO A 473 -8.09 -17.56 39.69
CA PRO A 473 -6.84 -18.04 40.28
C PRO A 473 -5.74 -18.17 39.22
N GLN A 474 -4.61 -17.48 39.42
CA GLN A 474 -3.51 -17.42 38.43
C GLN A 474 -2.93 -18.80 38.10
N ASN A 475 -3.05 -19.78 38.99
CA ASN A 475 -2.68 -21.16 38.74
C ASN A 475 -3.93 -22.03 38.45
N LEU A 476 -4.33 -22.05 37.17
CA LEU A 476 -5.43 -22.88 36.69
C LEU A 476 -5.09 -24.39 36.57
N THR A 477 -3.82 -24.82 36.67
CA THR A 477 -3.49 -26.25 36.49
C THR A 477 -3.84 -27.12 37.70
N ASN A 478 -4.08 -26.50 38.85
CA ASN A 478 -4.32 -27.19 40.12
C ASN A 478 -5.77 -27.08 40.62
N ILE A 479 -6.67 -26.43 39.88
CA ILE A 479 -8.07 -26.26 40.29
C ILE A 479 -8.84 -27.57 40.14
N SER A 480 -9.53 -28.02 41.19
CA SER A 480 -10.41 -29.18 41.07
C SER A 480 -11.66 -28.85 40.24
N SER A 481 -12.26 -29.87 39.64
CA SER A 481 -13.51 -29.70 38.88
C SER A 481 -14.65 -29.13 39.73
N ALA A 482 -14.68 -29.44 41.03
CA ALA A 482 -15.64 -28.89 41.97
C ALA A 482 -15.43 -27.38 42.22
N GLU A 483 -14.20 -26.94 42.43
CA GLU A 483 -13.86 -25.52 42.61
C GLU A 483 -14.12 -24.70 41.35
N ALA A 484 -13.75 -25.22 40.17
CA ALA A 484 -14.02 -24.57 38.89
C ALA A 484 -15.53 -24.44 38.60
N ILE A 485 -16.33 -25.47 38.89
CA ILE A 485 -17.80 -25.40 38.81
C ILE A 485 -18.36 -24.39 39.83
N GLY A 486 -17.82 -24.33 41.04
CA GLY A 486 -18.15 -23.30 42.04
C GLY A 486 -17.91 -21.89 41.50
N PHE A 487 -16.74 -21.65 40.90
CA PHE A 487 -16.37 -20.37 40.31
C PHE A 487 -17.25 -20.00 39.10
N ILE A 488 -17.57 -20.96 38.23
CA ILE A 488 -18.49 -20.76 37.08
C ILE A 488 -19.91 -20.39 37.58
N ASN A 489 -20.39 -21.02 38.65
CA ASN A 489 -21.66 -20.65 39.28
C ASN A 489 -21.62 -19.24 39.92
N THR A 490 -20.48 -18.81 40.44
CA THR A 490 -20.29 -17.42 40.91
C THR A 490 -20.26 -16.42 39.76
N LEU A 491 -19.59 -16.74 38.65
CA LEU A 491 -19.56 -15.90 37.45
C LEU A 491 -20.96 -15.73 36.82
N ALA A 492 -21.86 -16.69 36.99
CA ALA A 492 -23.25 -16.59 36.54
C ALA A 492 -24.09 -15.49 37.22
N ALA A 493 -23.54 -14.75 38.19
CA ALA A 493 -24.16 -13.53 38.74
C ALA A 493 -23.82 -12.24 37.96
N TYR A 494 -22.89 -12.30 37.00
CA TYR A 494 -22.32 -11.13 36.31
C TYR A 494 -22.74 -11.05 34.83
N ASP A 495 -22.48 -9.89 34.20
CA ASP A 495 -22.78 -9.65 32.78
C ASP A 495 -21.94 -10.54 31.86
N ALA A 496 -22.62 -11.19 30.90
CA ALA A 496 -22.06 -12.10 29.91
C ALA A 496 -20.83 -11.53 29.16
N SER A 497 -20.89 -10.25 28.79
CA SER A 497 -19.85 -9.57 28.01
C SER A 497 -18.54 -9.42 28.78
N VAL A 498 -18.60 -9.41 30.12
CA VAL A 498 -17.45 -9.29 31.01
C VAL A 498 -16.90 -10.68 31.41
N ILE A 499 -17.77 -11.70 31.51
CA ILE A 499 -17.36 -13.04 31.96
C ILE A 499 -16.96 -14.02 30.84
N GLN A 500 -17.30 -13.78 29.56
CA GLN A 500 -17.02 -14.75 28.48
C GLN A 500 -15.54 -15.19 28.41
N GLY A 501 -14.60 -14.25 28.59
CA GLY A 501 -13.17 -14.60 28.63
C GLY A 501 -12.80 -15.48 29.83
N SER A 502 -13.38 -15.19 31.00
CA SER A 502 -13.15 -15.96 32.23
C SER A 502 -13.75 -17.37 32.16
N LEU A 503 -14.95 -17.49 31.58
CA LEU A 503 -15.60 -18.78 31.32
C LEU A 503 -14.77 -19.64 30.36
N ASN A 504 -14.26 -19.06 29.27
CA ASN A 504 -13.40 -19.77 28.31
C ASN A 504 -12.10 -20.28 28.96
N ALA A 505 -11.43 -19.47 29.79
CA ALA A 505 -10.22 -19.87 30.51
C ALA A 505 -10.47 -21.00 31.52
N LEU A 506 -11.51 -20.86 32.36
CA LEU A 506 -11.92 -21.91 33.32
C LEU A 506 -12.38 -23.19 32.61
N GLY A 507 -13.08 -23.05 31.48
CA GLY A 507 -13.52 -24.17 30.65
C GLY A 507 -12.35 -24.94 30.03
N ALA A 508 -11.30 -24.26 29.58
CA ALA A 508 -10.10 -24.92 29.06
C ALA A 508 -9.29 -25.63 30.17
N ALA A 509 -9.21 -25.03 31.37
CA ALA A 509 -8.61 -25.69 32.54
C ALA A 509 -9.36 -26.98 32.93
N LEU A 510 -10.70 -26.93 32.96
CA LEU A 510 -11.55 -28.12 33.14
C LEU A 510 -11.34 -29.16 32.03
N LEU A 511 -11.19 -28.73 30.78
CA LEU A 511 -11.03 -29.60 29.62
C LEU A 511 -9.71 -30.40 29.67
N ALA A 512 -8.63 -29.83 30.22
CA ALA A 512 -7.37 -30.52 30.43
C ALA A 512 -7.46 -31.73 31.39
N GLY A 513 -8.44 -31.73 32.31
CA GLY A 513 -8.74 -32.85 33.20
C GLY A 513 -9.83 -33.81 32.69
N ALA A 514 -10.42 -33.56 31.52
CA ALA A 514 -11.62 -34.26 31.07
C ALA A 514 -11.31 -35.49 30.20
N ALA A 515 -11.47 -36.68 30.78
CA ALA A 515 -11.18 -37.97 30.11
C ALA A 515 -11.91 -38.19 28.77
N ASN A 516 -13.06 -37.54 28.55
CA ASN A 516 -13.86 -37.64 27.32
C ASN A 516 -13.59 -36.49 26.32
N GLY A 517 -12.52 -35.69 26.50
CA GLY A 517 -12.17 -34.58 25.61
C GLY A 517 -13.26 -33.51 25.48
N SER A 518 -14.18 -33.43 26.44
CA SER A 518 -15.34 -32.54 26.42
C SER A 518 -15.85 -32.27 27.83
N VAL A 519 -16.40 -31.07 28.04
CA VAL A 519 -16.92 -30.56 29.33
C VAL A 519 -18.21 -29.82 29.05
N SER A 520 -19.26 -30.04 29.86
CA SER A 520 -20.48 -29.22 29.83
C SER A 520 -20.85 -28.80 31.25
N VAL A 521 -21.14 -27.51 31.42
CA VAL A 521 -21.53 -26.89 32.69
C VAL A 521 -22.80 -26.09 32.46
N GLN A 522 -23.83 -26.34 33.26
CA GLN A 522 -25.13 -25.67 33.13
C GLN A 522 -25.46 -24.88 34.40
N THR A 523 -25.68 -23.59 34.23
CA THR A 523 -26.10 -22.64 35.28
C THR A 523 -27.53 -22.16 34.99
N THR A 524 -28.06 -21.25 35.81
CA THR A 524 -29.37 -20.62 35.55
C THR A 524 -29.32 -19.55 34.46
N GLN A 525 -28.14 -18.97 34.16
CA GLN A 525 -27.98 -17.93 33.13
C GLN A 525 -27.41 -18.45 31.80
N PHE A 526 -26.72 -19.58 31.79
CA PHE A 526 -26.17 -20.17 30.57
C PHE A 526 -25.90 -21.67 30.68
N LYS A 527 -25.85 -22.34 29.53
CA LYS A 527 -25.23 -23.66 29.36
C LYS A 527 -23.96 -23.51 28.53
N MET A 528 -22.83 -23.87 29.11
CA MET A 528 -21.53 -23.88 28.44
C MET A 528 -21.16 -25.32 28.06
N THR A 529 -20.64 -25.52 26.85
CA THR A 529 -20.05 -26.78 26.41
C THR A 529 -18.74 -26.51 25.69
N LEU A 530 -17.67 -27.22 26.07
CA LEU A 530 -16.38 -27.20 25.40
C LEU A 530 -16.01 -28.59 24.89
N GLN A 531 -15.21 -28.63 23.84
CA GLN A 531 -14.72 -29.86 23.21
C GLN A 531 -13.31 -29.65 22.66
N VAL A 532 -12.43 -30.62 22.87
CA VAL A 532 -11.09 -30.67 22.26
C VAL A 532 -11.25 -30.84 20.74
N LEU A 533 -10.51 -30.06 19.96
CA LEU A 533 -10.51 -30.20 18.50
C LEU A 533 -9.72 -31.46 18.10
N PRO A 534 -10.27 -32.31 17.22
CA PRO A 534 -9.63 -33.55 16.81
C PRO A 534 -8.33 -33.28 16.04
N GLU A 535 -7.37 -34.21 16.15
CA GLU A 535 -6.06 -34.09 15.50
C GLU A 535 -6.04 -34.56 14.05
N THR A 536 -7.08 -35.30 13.64
CA THR A 536 -7.26 -35.76 12.26
C THR A 536 -8.16 -34.81 11.48
N ASN A 537 -8.16 -34.93 10.14
CA ASN A 537 -8.95 -34.08 9.22
C ASN A 537 -10.49 -34.27 9.31
N GLY A 538 -11.00 -34.83 10.42
CA GLY A 538 -12.43 -34.97 10.68
C GLY A 538 -13.09 -33.63 11.02
N THR A 539 -14.35 -33.47 10.61
CA THR A 539 -15.20 -32.38 11.09
C THR A 539 -15.57 -32.58 12.55
N ALA A 540 -15.35 -31.58 13.38
CA ALA A 540 -15.81 -31.59 14.78
C ALA A 540 -17.25 -31.05 14.86
N THR A 541 -18.08 -31.64 15.74
CA THR A 541 -19.46 -31.16 15.96
C THR A 541 -19.69 -30.90 17.44
N LEU A 542 -19.81 -29.62 17.79
CA LEU A 542 -20.06 -29.14 19.15
C LEU A 542 -21.57 -28.89 19.33
N ALA A 543 -22.21 -29.63 20.23
CA ALA A 543 -23.65 -29.59 20.44
C ALA A 543 -24.02 -29.07 21.85
N SER A 544 -25.04 -28.20 21.93
CA SER A 544 -25.68 -27.78 23.18
C SER A 544 -27.18 -27.68 23.00
N GLY A 545 -27.92 -28.65 23.55
CA GLY A 545 -29.38 -28.67 23.47
C GLY A 545 -29.84 -28.83 22.02
N THR A 546 -30.55 -27.82 21.49
CA THR A 546 -30.97 -27.75 20.08
C THR A 546 -29.93 -27.12 19.15
N THR A 547 -28.87 -26.51 19.68
CA THR A 547 -27.81 -25.89 18.87
C THR A 547 -26.73 -26.90 18.52
N ASN A 548 -26.39 -27.00 17.23
CA ASN A 548 -25.28 -27.80 16.71
C ASN A 548 -24.33 -26.90 15.92
N ILE A 549 -23.03 -27.02 16.15
CA ILE A 549 -21.99 -26.31 15.41
C ILE A 549 -21.04 -27.32 14.79
N ALA A 550 -21.20 -27.54 13.48
CA ALA A 550 -20.28 -28.34 12.68
C ALA A 550 -19.12 -27.46 12.20
N MET A 551 -17.90 -27.90 12.49
CA MET A 551 -16.66 -27.19 12.22
C MET A 551 -15.82 -27.96 11.18
N PRO A 552 -15.06 -27.26 10.33
CA PRO A 552 -13.94 -27.87 9.61
C PRO A 552 -12.87 -28.38 10.61
N PRO A 553 -11.81 -29.08 10.16
CA PRO A 553 -10.70 -29.47 11.03
C PRO A 553 -9.87 -28.25 11.48
N LEU A 554 -10.40 -27.48 12.44
CA LEU A 554 -9.84 -26.19 12.86
C LEU A 554 -8.42 -26.33 13.43
N LYS A 555 -8.07 -27.47 14.04
CA LYS A 555 -6.73 -27.75 14.57
C LYS A 555 -5.63 -27.88 13.49
N SER A 556 -6.00 -28.16 12.23
CA SER A 556 -5.07 -28.12 11.08
C SER A 556 -5.18 -26.85 10.23
N LEU A 557 -6.19 -26.01 10.46
CA LEU A 557 -6.42 -24.74 9.74
C LEU A 557 -6.00 -23.49 10.54
N VAL A 558 -5.90 -23.58 11.87
CA VAL A 558 -5.60 -22.48 12.78
C VAL A 558 -4.51 -22.92 13.76
N GLU A 559 -3.33 -22.34 13.63
CA GLU A 559 -2.19 -22.64 14.50
C GLU A 559 -2.53 -22.36 15.97
N GLY A 560 -2.18 -23.31 16.85
CA GLY A 560 -2.47 -23.23 18.28
C GLY A 560 -3.90 -23.60 18.70
N ALA A 561 -4.84 -23.84 17.78
CA ALA A 561 -6.22 -24.18 18.12
C ALA A 561 -6.34 -25.55 18.80
N ALA A 562 -6.73 -25.55 20.07
CA ALA A 562 -6.81 -26.74 20.91
C ALA A 562 -8.26 -27.18 21.19
N ALA A 563 -9.19 -26.22 21.31
CA ALA A 563 -10.57 -26.48 21.70
C ALA A 563 -11.58 -25.54 21.02
N ALA A 564 -12.85 -25.89 21.10
CA ALA A 564 -13.97 -25.01 20.80
C ALA A 564 -14.90 -24.90 22.03
N SER A 565 -15.51 -23.72 22.18
CA SER A 565 -16.40 -23.33 23.27
C SER A 565 -17.71 -22.79 22.71
N LEU A 566 -18.82 -23.23 23.29
CA LEU A 566 -20.18 -22.80 22.98
C LEU A 566 -20.90 -22.47 24.29
N ILE A 567 -21.23 -21.18 24.50
CA ILE A 567 -22.02 -20.70 25.62
C ILE A 567 -23.40 -20.31 25.10
N GLN A 568 -24.44 -21.05 25.50
CA GLN A 568 -25.84 -20.80 25.18
C GLN A 568 -26.51 -20.06 26.34
N TRP A 569 -26.90 -18.81 26.13
CA TRP A 569 -27.44 -17.94 27.18
C TRP A 569 -28.96 -18.15 27.35
N THR A 570 -29.44 -18.27 28.60
CA THR A 570 -30.87 -18.47 28.90
C THR A 570 -31.67 -17.16 28.81
N LYS A 571 -30.98 -16.03 28.91
CA LYS A 571 -31.47 -14.67 28.59
C LYS A 571 -30.50 -14.05 27.60
N ASN A 572 -30.99 -13.32 26.60
CA ASN A 572 -30.13 -12.52 25.73
C ASN A 572 -29.41 -11.45 26.58
N PRO A 573 -28.07 -11.42 26.64
CA PRO A 573 -27.34 -10.41 27.43
C PRO A 573 -27.20 -9.06 26.70
N PHE A 574 -27.40 -9.02 25.37
CA PHE A 574 -27.19 -7.83 24.54
C PHE A 574 -28.45 -6.94 24.41
N VAL A 575 -29.46 -7.16 25.26
CA VAL A 575 -30.81 -6.53 25.19
C VAL A 575 -30.78 -5.00 25.38
N SER A 576 -29.75 -4.46 26.04
CA SER A 576 -29.64 -3.02 26.32
C SER A 576 -29.48 -2.12 25.08
N VAL A 577 -29.21 -2.70 23.90
CA VAL A 577 -28.86 -1.93 22.68
C VAL A 577 -29.97 -1.90 21.61
N ILE A 578 -30.90 -2.86 21.61
CA ILE A 578 -32.09 -2.82 20.73
C ILE A 578 -33.34 -3.19 21.55
N PRO A 579 -34.14 -2.22 22.03
CA PRO A 579 -35.20 -2.48 23.01
C PRO A 579 -36.42 -3.23 22.46
N ASN A 580 -36.56 -3.36 21.14
CA ASN A 580 -37.76 -3.90 20.48
C ASN A 580 -37.54 -5.23 19.75
N GLU A 581 -36.29 -5.71 19.61
CA GLU A 581 -35.96 -6.91 18.82
C GLU A 581 -35.58 -8.07 19.73
N LYS A 582 -36.57 -8.92 20.03
CA LYS A 582 -36.33 -10.23 20.67
C LYS A 582 -35.89 -11.22 19.58
N PRO A 583 -34.67 -11.78 19.62
CA PRO A 583 -34.28 -12.81 18.66
C PRO A 583 -35.11 -14.09 18.87
N ASP A 584 -35.59 -14.67 17.78
CA ASP A 584 -36.29 -15.96 17.80
C ASP A 584 -35.34 -17.14 18.03
N ALA A 585 -34.05 -16.97 17.73
CA ALA A 585 -33.00 -17.94 18.01
C ALA A 585 -32.53 -17.91 19.48
N PRO A 586 -32.02 -19.03 20.04
CA PRO A 586 -31.24 -18.98 21.27
C PRO A 586 -29.95 -18.16 21.05
N VAL A 587 -29.63 -17.25 21.97
CA VAL A 587 -28.41 -16.43 21.86
C VAL A 587 -27.20 -17.26 22.29
N VAL A 588 -26.19 -17.34 21.42
CA VAL A 588 -25.00 -18.18 21.61
C VAL A 588 -23.72 -17.37 21.42
N SER A 589 -22.75 -17.57 22.31
CA SER A 589 -21.35 -17.17 22.10
C SER A 589 -20.55 -18.40 21.68
N PHE A 590 -19.97 -18.37 20.48
CA PHE A 590 -19.00 -19.37 20.02
C PHE A 590 -17.58 -18.80 20.14
N SER A 591 -16.60 -19.65 20.46
CA SER A 591 -15.18 -19.26 20.51
C SER A 591 -14.28 -20.47 20.23
N VAL A 592 -13.31 -20.31 19.33
CA VAL A 592 -12.20 -21.26 19.16
C VAL A 592 -11.09 -20.84 20.12
N LEU A 593 -10.51 -21.79 20.86
CA LEU A 593 -9.58 -21.52 21.96
C LEU A 593 -8.21 -22.17 21.71
N ASP A 594 -7.15 -21.51 22.19
CA ASP A 594 -5.84 -22.14 22.36
C ASP A 594 -5.80 -23.02 23.63
N SER A 595 -4.64 -23.65 23.88
CA SER A 595 -4.40 -24.50 25.05
C SER A 595 -4.46 -23.78 26.40
N THR A 596 -4.49 -22.43 26.42
CA THR A 596 -4.66 -21.61 27.63
C THR A 596 -6.12 -21.17 27.84
N GLY A 597 -7.02 -21.49 26.91
CA GLY A 597 -8.41 -21.05 26.92
C GLY A 597 -8.61 -19.62 26.39
N LYS A 598 -7.59 -19.01 25.82
CA LYS A 598 -7.68 -17.71 25.16
C LYS A 598 -8.31 -17.88 23.77
N ALA A 599 -9.21 -16.97 23.42
CA ALA A 599 -9.90 -17.00 22.13
C ALA A 599 -8.94 -16.67 20.97
N LEU A 600 -9.03 -17.47 19.90
CA LEU A 600 -8.24 -17.36 18.67
C LEU A 600 -9.03 -16.67 17.54
N SER A 601 -8.27 -16.01 16.67
CA SER A 601 -8.76 -15.34 15.47
C SER A 601 -8.88 -16.37 14.33
N VAL A 602 -10.09 -16.59 13.80
CA VAL A 602 -10.37 -17.64 12.81
C VAL A 602 -10.97 -17.05 11.54
N SER A 603 -10.23 -17.07 10.43
CA SER A 603 -10.62 -16.42 9.18
C SER A 603 -10.33 -17.29 7.95
N ASN A 604 -10.86 -16.89 6.79
CA ASN A 604 -10.60 -17.48 5.47
C ASN A 604 -10.82 -19.01 5.39
N LEU A 605 -11.82 -19.54 6.10
CA LEU A 605 -12.12 -20.97 6.11
C LEU A 605 -12.68 -21.41 4.75
N SER A 606 -11.97 -22.31 4.06
CA SER A 606 -12.36 -22.87 2.76
C SER A 606 -13.59 -23.79 2.83
N LYS A 607 -13.89 -24.32 4.03
CA LYS A 607 -15.18 -24.90 4.41
C LYS A 607 -15.72 -24.08 5.59
N PRO A 608 -16.90 -23.45 5.50
CA PRO A 608 -17.43 -22.62 6.56
C PRO A 608 -17.72 -23.43 7.84
N ILE A 609 -17.81 -22.74 8.97
CA ILE A 609 -18.44 -23.27 10.18
C ILE A 609 -19.96 -23.20 9.96
N THR A 610 -20.63 -24.34 10.07
CA THR A 610 -22.09 -24.43 9.96
C THR A 610 -22.69 -24.48 11.36
N MET A 611 -23.40 -23.42 11.75
CA MET A 611 -24.12 -23.34 13.01
C MET A 611 -25.61 -23.50 12.75
N SER A 612 -26.30 -24.40 13.44
CA SER A 612 -27.75 -24.55 13.32
C SER A 612 -28.45 -24.72 14.66
N TRP A 613 -29.72 -24.35 14.70
CA TRP A 613 -30.55 -24.36 15.90
C TRP A 613 -32.04 -24.38 15.55
N ASN A 614 -32.84 -24.92 16.47
CA ASN A 614 -34.30 -24.72 16.42
C ASN A 614 -34.63 -23.28 16.85
N GLN A 615 -35.68 -22.70 16.27
CA GLN A 615 -36.21 -21.40 16.71
C GLN A 615 -37.13 -21.58 17.92
N ASN A 616 -37.14 -20.59 18.83
CA ASN A 616 -37.97 -20.56 20.03
C ASN A 616 -39.37 -19.98 19.76
N LEU A 617 -39.96 -20.34 18.61
CA LEU A 617 -41.34 -19.98 18.29
C LEU A 617 -42.30 -20.91 19.04
N GLY A 618 -43.32 -20.35 19.70
CA GLY A 618 -44.37 -21.13 20.35
C GLY A 618 -45.34 -21.73 19.32
N LEU A 619 -46.03 -22.81 19.66
CA LEU A 619 -47.06 -23.41 18.78
C LEU A 619 -48.18 -22.43 18.44
N ASP A 620 -48.45 -21.48 19.34
CA ASP A 620 -49.46 -20.42 19.16
C ASP A 620 -48.93 -19.19 18.39
N ASP A 621 -47.63 -19.14 18.02
CA ASP A 621 -47.03 -17.97 17.35
C ASP A 621 -47.69 -17.75 15.97
N PRO A 622 -48.22 -16.54 15.68
CA PRO A 622 -48.96 -16.26 14.44
C PRO A 622 -48.14 -16.42 13.16
N ARG A 623 -46.82 -16.64 13.26
CA ARG A 623 -45.94 -16.94 12.13
C ARG A 623 -45.96 -18.42 11.71
N ILE A 624 -46.31 -19.35 12.61
CA ILE A 624 -46.39 -20.80 12.32
C ILE A 624 -47.83 -21.24 11.99
N GLN A 625 -48.83 -20.45 12.35
CA GLN A 625 -50.23 -20.76 12.04
C GLN A 625 -50.43 -20.90 10.52
N THR A 626 -51.26 -21.86 10.10
CA THR A 626 -51.61 -22.02 8.68
C THR A 626 -52.38 -20.78 8.19
N PRO A 627 -52.00 -20.15 7.06
CA PRO A 627 -52.70 -18.98 6.55
C PRO A 627 -54.21 -19.24 6.35
N PRO A 628 -55.09 -18.27 6.66
CA PRO A 628 -56.51 -18.44 6.42
C PRO A 628 -56.80 -18.52 4.92
N SER A 629 -57.57 -19.52 4.52
CA SER A 629 -58.10 -19.67 3.16
C SER A 629 -59.49 -19.07 3.09
N TYR A 630 -59.72 -18.15 2.14
CA TYR A 630 -60.99 -17.49 1.93
C TYR A 630 -61.65 -17.97 0.65
N VAL A 631 -62.97 -18.16 0.71
CA VAL A 631 -63.82 -18.39 -0.46
C VAL A 631 -64.90 -17.33 -0.44
N ILE A 632 -64.96 -16.47 -1.45
CA ILE A 632 -65.92 -15.38 -1.48
C ILE A 632 -66.93 -15.57 -2.60
N ARG A 633 -68.21 -15.41 -2.28
CA ARG A 633 -69.33 -15.51 -3.21
C ARG A 633 -69.62 -14.16 -3.87
N CYS A 634 -69.28 -14.02 -5.16
CA CYS A 634 -69.28 -12.73 -5.87
C CYS A 634 -70.67 -12.14 -6.12
N ASP A 635 -71.71 -12.97 -6.24
CA ASP A 635 -73.09 -12.49 -6.44
C ASP A 635 -73.77 -11.99 -5.15
N THR A 636 -73.25 -12.32 -3.95
CA THR A 636 -73.88 -11.98 -2.66
C THR A 636 -72.98 -11.23 -1.67
N ALA A 637 -71.71 -10.98 -2.01
CA ALA A 637 -70.72 -10.37 -1.11
C ALA A 637 -70.51 -11.08 0.24
N PHE A 638 -70.70 -12.40 0.29
CA PHE A 638 -70.41 -13.21 1.47
C PHE A 638 -69.01 -13.83 1.38
N VAL A 639 -68.14 -13.43 2.31
CA VAL A 639 -66.82 -14.03 2.55
C VAL A 639 -66.99 -15.22 3.47
N TYR A 640 -66.44 -16.37 3.08
CA TYR A 640 -66.35 -17.56 3.92
C TYR A 640 -64.88 -17.83 4.26
N LEU A 641 -64.61 -18.12 5.53
CA LEU A 641 -63.34 -18.68 5.99
C LEU A 641 -63.42 -20.20 5.88
N THR A 642 -62.47 -20.78 5.16
CA THR A 642 -62.34 -22.23 4.96
C THR A 642 -61.39 -22.80 6.01
N THR A 643 -61.85 -23.78 6.78
CA THR A 643 -61.03 -24.44 7.81
C THR A 643 -61.42 -25.91 7.91
N GLY A 644 -60.45 -26.82 7.76
CA GLY A 644 -60.71 -28.27 7.77
C GLY A 644 -61.71 -28.75 6.72
N GLY A 645 -61.87 -28.03 5.61
CA GLY A 645 -62.88 -28.30 4.58
C GLY A 645 -64.29 -27.77 4.86
N GLN A 646 -64.53 -27.16 6.03
CA GLN A 646 -65.78 -26.44 6.32
C GLN A 646 -65.67 -24.97 5.94
N MET A 647 -66.73 -24.41 5.35
CA MET A 647 -66.86 -22.99 5.02
C MET A 647 -67.72 -22.29 6.08
N THR A 648 -67.17 -21.29 6.76
CA THR A 648 -67.86 -20.53 7.82
C THR A 648 -67.99 -19.06 7.43
N LEU A 649 -69.14 -18.43 7.66
CA LEU A 649 -69.37 -17.04 7.23
C LEU A 649 -68.49 -16.06 8.02
N PHE A 650 -67.53 -15.44 7.35
CA PHE A 650 -66.52 -14.56 7.94
C PHE A 650 -66.96 -13.09 7.87
N LYS A 651 -67.18 -12.47 9.03
CA LYS A 651 -67.67 -11.09 9.16
C LYS A 651 -66.57 -10.03 9.28
N GLY A 652 -65.29 -10.43 9.29
CA GLY A 652 -64.15 -9.53 9.49
C GLY A 652 -63.52 -8.97 8.22
N ALA A 653 -64.13 -9.20 7.05
CA ALA A 653 -63.66 -8.70 5.77
C ALA A 653 -64.36 -7.38 5.39
N ASN A 654 -63.63 -6.47 4.78
CA ASN A 654 -64.09 -5.12 4.46
C ASN A 654 -64.29 -4.97 2.94
N GLN A 655 -65.48 -4.55 2.49
CA GLN A 655 -65.74 -4.35 1.06
C GLN A 655 -65.32 -2.94 0.62
N THR A 656 -64.12 -2.83 0.06
CA THR A 656 -63.55 -1.55 -0.40
C THR A 656 -64.12 -1.11 -1.76
N ARG A 657 -64.51 -2.04 -2.63
CA ARG A 657 -65.28 -1.79 -3.86
C ARG A 657 -66.27 -2.91 -4.13
N ARG A 658 -67.22 -2.68 -5.06
CA ARG A 658 -68.18 -3.72 -5.50
C ARG A 658 -67.51 -5.01 -5.96
N ASP A 659 -66.31 -4.90 -6.53
CA ASP A 659 -65.49 -6.00 -7.05
C ASP A 659 -64.30 -6.38 -6.16
N LEU A 660 -64.09 -5.73 -5.01
CA LEU A 660 -62.86 -5.82 -4.24
C LEU A 660 -63.14 -5.91 -2.73
N TRP A 661 -62.69 -7.00 -2.10
CA TRP A 661 -62.68 -7.12 -0.64
C TRP A 661 -61.26 -7.10 -0.10
N GLU A 662 -61.12 -6.49 1.06
CA GLU A 662 -59.97 -6.57 1.93
C GLU A 662 -60.22 -7.69 2.96
N VAL A 663 -59.35 -8.70 2.95
CA VAL A 663 -59.37 -9.82 3.91
C VAL A 663 -58.12 -9.78 4.80
N PRO A 664 -58.24 -10.03 6.11
CA PRO A 664 -57.09 -10.11 7.00
C PRO A 664 -56.35 -11.44 6.79
N CYS A 665 -55.03 -11.38 6.66
CA CYS A 665 -54.13 -12.52 6.65
C CYS A 665 -53.32 -12.54 7.96
N LEU A 666 -52.32 -13.43 8.05
CA LEU A 666 -51.44 -13.51 9.22
C LEU A 666 -50.66 -12.20 9.44
N MET A 667 -50.07 -12.05 10.63
CA MET A 667 -49.19 -10.92 11.00
C MET A 667 -49.82 -9.53 10.84
N ASN A 668 -51.15 -9.42 11.04
CA ASN A 668 -51.94 -8.19 10.83
C ASN A 668 -51.84 -7.59 9.41
N SER A 669 -51.41 -8.38 8.42
CA SER A 669 -51.46 -7.97 7.01
C SER A 669 -52.89 -8.06 6.47
N THR A 670 -53.28 -7.18 5.56
CA THR A 670 -54.50 -7.35 4.75
C THR A 670 -54.13 -7.60 3.29
N ASN A 671 -54.96 -8.37 2.59
CA ASN A 671 -54.83 -8.62 1.15
C ASN A 671 -56.15 -8.32 0.44
N TYR A 672 -56.05 -7.99 -0.85
CA TYR A 672 -57.21 -7.64 -1.67
C TYR A 672 -57.58 -8.77 -2.62
N VAL A 673 -58.84 -9.21 -2.57
CA VAL A 673 -59.39 -10.24 -3.46
C VAL A 673 -60.36 -9.58 -4.44
N GLN A 674 -60.13 -9.76 -5.74
CA GLN A 674 -60.95 -9.18 -6.79
C GLN A 674 -61.88 -10.23 -7.43
N CYS A 675 -63.17 -9.91 -7.56
CA CYS A 675 -64.11 -10.71 -8.35
C CYS A 675 -63.85 -10.57 -9.84
N THR A 676 -63.60 -11.69 -10.50
CA THR A 676 -63.49 -11.80 -11.97
C THR A 676 -64.86 -11.99 -12.65
N SER A 677 -65.88 -12.44 -11.91
CA SER A 677 -67.25 -12.67 -12.39
C SER A 677 -68.27 -12.32 -11.30
N PHE A 678 -69.48 -11.93 -11.71
CA PHE A 678 -70.64 -11.69 -10.85
C PHE A 678 -71.83 -12.60 -11.20
N GLN A 679 -71.59 -13.70 -11.90
CA GLN A 679 -72.66 -14.66 -12.22
C GLN A 679 -73.16 -15.35 -10.94
N PRO A 680 -74.45 -15.71 -10.83
CA PRO A 680 -75.00 -16.38 -9.66
C PRO A 680 -74.21 -17.64 -9.27
N TYR A 681 -73.98 -17.83 -7.98
CA TYR A 681 -73.21 -18.96 -7.42
C TYR A 681 -71.74 -19.03 -7.87
N THR A 682 -71.13 -17.92 -8.31
CA THR A 682 -69.67 -17.87 -8.53
C THR A 682 -68.91 -17.67 -7.23
N PHE A 683 -67.93 -18.54 -7.00
CA PHE A 683 -67.05 -18.52 -5.84
C PHE A 683 -65.61 -18.25 -6.28
N GLN A 684 -65.04 -17.15 -5.79
CA GLN A 684 -63.62 -16.85 -5.95
C GLN A 684 -62.88 -17.37 -4.71
N ALA A 685 -62.07 -18.42 -4.88
CA ALA A 685 -61.12 -18.84 -3.86
C ALA A 685 -59.92 -17.88 -3.80
N PHE A 686 -59.39 -17.68 -2.60
CA PHE A 686 -58.19 -16.91 -2.31
C PHE A 686 -57.53 -17.45 -1.04
N ASP A 687 -56.37 -18.07 -1.20
CA ASP A 687 -55.52 -18.46 -0.07
C ASP A 687 -54.63 -17.27 0.30
N CYS A 688 -54.63 -16.87 1.59
CA CYS A 688 -53.67 -15.87 2.05
C CYS A 688 -52.24 -16.34 1.78
N PRO A 689 -51.35 -15.48 1.24
CA PRO A 689 -49.98 -15.87 0.97
C PRO A 689 -49.28 -16.28 2.28
N THR A 690 -48.55 -17.39 2.24
CA THR A 690 -47.62 -17.75 3.32
C THR A 690 -46.63 -16.60 3.52
N PRO A 691 -46.47 -16.06 4.74
CA PRO A 691 -45.52 -14.98 4.98
C PRO A 691 -44.10 -15.41 4.60
N SER A 692 -43.48 -14.65 3.69
CA SER A 692 -42.09 -14.85 3.30
C SER A 692 -41.17 -14.15 4.29
N PHE A 693 -40.39 -14.91 5.05
CA PHE A 693 -39.42 -14.39 6.01
C PHE A 693 -38.05 -14.22 5.36
N ASP A 694 -37.47 -13.03 5.46
CA ASP A 694 -36.06 -12.82 5.14
C ASP A 694 -35.21 -13.27 6.33
N HIS A 695 -34.39 -14.30 6.12
CA HIS A 695 -33.63 -14.96 7.17
C HIS A 695 -32.17 -14.50 7.15
N SER A 696 -31.81 -13.54 8.01
CA SER A 696 -30.43 -13.09 8.18
C SER A 696 -29.69 -13.86 9.27
N CYS A 697 -28.44 -14.21 9.00
CA CYS A 697 -27.52 -14.79 9.98
C CYS A 697 -26.65 -13.67 10.55
N ILE A 698 -26.92 -13.27 11.80
CA ILE A 698 -26.25 -12.15 12.46
C ILE A 698 -25.45 -12.59 13.68
N TYR A 699 -24.26 -12.01 13.85
CA TYR A 699 -23.43 -12.13 15.05
C TYR A 699 -23.31 -10.78 15.75
N TRP A 700 -23.07 -10.81 17.07
CA TRP A 700 -22.77 -9.59 17.83
C TRP A 700 -21.32 -9.18 17.60
N SER A 701 -21.09 -8.08 16.87
CA SER A 701 -19.75 -7.52 16.73
C SER A 701 -19.41 -6.71 17.97
N THR A 702 -18.47 -7.22 18.78
CA THR A 702 -17.96 -6.55 19.99
C THR A 702 -17.29 -5.22 19.67
N SER A 703 -16.53 -5.14 18.56
CA SER A 703 -15.91 -3.91 18.06
C SER A 703 -16.92 -2.84 17.66
N LEU A 704 -18.02 -3.24 17.00
CA LEU A 704 -19.02 -2.32 16.46
C LEU A 704 -20.18 -2.05 17.42
N LYS A 705 -20.27 -2.79 18.53
CA LYS A 705 -21.39 -2.82 19.49
C LYS A 705 -22.77 -2.91 18.82
N LYS A 706 -22.86 -3.70 17.74
CA LYS A 706 -24.06 -3.92 16.95
C LYS A 706 -24.05 -5.32 16.32
N TRP A 707 -25.22 -5.78 15.92
CA TRP A 707 -25.36 -6.99 15.11
C TRP A 707 -24.84 -6.78 13.69
N SER A 708 -24.21 -7.80 13.12
CA SER A 708 -23.61 -7.79 11.78
C SER A 708 -23.85 -9.14 11.10
N SER A 709 -24.13 -9.14 9.79
CA SER A 709 -24.22 -10.35 8.96
C SER A 709 -22.96 -10.63 8.14
N ASP A 710 -21.86 -9.88 8.39
CA ASP A 710 -20.61 -10.07 7.65
C ASP A 710 -20.04 -11.49 7.87
N GLY A 711 -19.49 -12.10 6.83
CA GLY A 711 -18.95 -13.47 6.84
C GLY A 711 -19.94 -14.62 7.03
N CYS A 712 -21.16 -14.37 7.51
CA CYS A 712 -22.18 -15.36 7.87
C CYS A 712 -23.44 -15.25 6.99
N LYS A 713 -23.74 -16.28 6.21
CA LYS A 713 -24.93 -16.35 5.34
C LYS A 713 -25.93 -17.41 5.84
N PRO A 714 -27.25 -17.25 5.59
CA PRO A 714 -28.19 -18.36 5.70
C PRO A 714 -27.78 -19.48 4.72
N ALA A 715 -27.61 -20.68 5.25
CA ALA A 715 -27.42 -21.90 4.47
C ALA A 715 -28.77 -22.58 4.21
N TYR A 716 -29.63 -22.61 5.23
CA TYR A 716 -31.02 -23.02 5.16
C TYR A 716 -31.78 -22.43 6.36
N ALA A 717 -32.99 -21.94 6.16
CA ALA A 717 -33.84 -21.52 7.26
C ALA A 717 -35.32 -21.73 6.94
N ASN A 718 -36.08 -22.04 7.98
CA ASN A 718 -37.54 -22.06 8.01
C ASN A 718 -38.00 -21.61 9.40
N LEU A 719 -39.31 -21.56 9.64
CA LEU A 719 -39.92 -21.13 10.90
C LEU A 719 -39.44 -21.87 12.16
N THR A 720 -39.13 -23.17 12.08
CA THR A 720 -38.78 -23.99 13.24
C THR A 720 -37.28 -24.26 13.37
N TYR A 721 -36.50 -24.04 12.32
CA TYR A 721 -35.07 -24.38 12.24
C TYR A 721 -34.30 -23.41 11.35
N ALA A 722 -33.13 -22.95 11.82
CA ALA A 722 -32.22 -22.11 11.04
C ALA A 722 -30.79 -22.67 11.05
N SER A 723 -30.06 -22.42 9.96
CA SER A 723 -28.69 -22.89 9.72
C SER A 723 -27.89 -21.81 8.99
N CYS A 724 -26.76 -21.43 9.57
CA CYS A 724 -25.88 -20.36 9.12
C CYS A 724 -24.49 -20.91 8.76
N GLU A 725 -23.94 -20.46 7.64
CA GLU A 725 -22.56 -20.75 7.22
C GLU A 725 -21.68 -19.51 7.42
N CYS A 726 -20.73 -19.59 8.35
CA CYS A 726 -19.77 -18.51 8.66
C CYS A 726 -18.36 -18.86 8.14
N THR A 727 -17.79 -17.98 7.31
CA THR A 727 -16.47 -18.16 6.67
C THR A 727 -15.30 -17.56 7.47
N HIS A 728 -15.61 -16.64 8.38
CA HIS A 728 -14.67 -15.99 9.29
C HIS A 728 -15.39 -15.53 10.56
N LEU A 729 -14.63 -15.32 11.63
CA LEU A 729 -15.09 -14.88 12.96
C LEU A 729 -14.32 -13.62 13.41
N THR A 730 -13.89 -12.77 12.46
CA THR A 730 -12.79 -11.80 12.65
C THR A 730 -13.06 -10.45 11.99
N ASP A 731 -12.68 -9.36 12.67
CA ASP A 731 -13.07 -7.97 12.40
C ASP A 731 -12.43 -7.30 11.14
N PHE A 732 -11.70 -8.03 10.31
CA PHE A 732 -10.97 -7.45 9.17
C PHE A 732 -11.89 -6.99 8.03
N SER A 733 -12.88 -7.82 7.68
CA SER A 733 -13.94 -7.50 6.72
C SER A 733 -14.74 -6.29 7.16
N SER A 734 -15.11 -6.23 8.44
CA SER A 734 -15.81 -5.09 9.06
C SER A 734 -14.97 -3.81 9.09
N ARG A 735 -13.62 -3.84 9.19
CA ARG A 735 -12.79 -2.63 9.00
C ARG A 735 -12.80 -2.13 7.55
N VAL A 736 -12.77 -3.01 6.55
CA VAL A 736 -12.88 -2.63 5.13
C VAL A 736 -14.30 -2.13 4.80
N MET A 737 -15.33 -2.77 5.36
CA MET A 737 -16.71 -2.32 5.23
C MET A 737 -16.98 -1.03 6.02
N ALA A 738 -16.26 -0.75 7.11
CA ALA A 738 -16.30 0.54 7.79
C ALA A 738 -15.74 1.66 6.91
N VAL A 739 -14.68 1.42 6.13
CA VAL A 739 -14.22 2.35 5.09
C VAL A 739 -15.34 2.61 4.06
N VAL A 740 -15.99 1.57 3.53
CA VAL A 740 -17.08 1.73 2.54
C VAL A 740 -18.29 2.47 3.14
N GLN A 741 -18.73 2.08 4.34
CA GLN A 741 -19.88 2.70 5.04
C GLN A 741 -19.59 4.16 5.42
N SER A 742 -18.39 4.46 5.93
CA SER A 742 -17.99 5.83 6.26
C SER A 742 -17.96 6.70 5.00
N ASN A 743 -17.33 6.24 3.92
CA ASN A 743 -17.28 6.99 2.67
C ASN A 743 -18.66 7.18 2.03
N LYS A 744 -19.55 6.19 2.10
CA LYS A 744 -20.95 6.37 1.69
C LYS A 744 -21.62 7.48 2.50
N ALA A 745 -21.48 7.48 3.83
CA ALA A 745 -22.03 8.52 4.68
C ALA A 745 -21.48 9.92 4.33
N LEU A 746 -20.18 10.06 4.00
CA LEU A 746 -19.60 11.33 3.53
C LEU A 746 -20.34 11.89 2.30
N PHE A 747 -20.63 11.04 1.30
CA PHE A 747 -21.28 11.45 0.07
C PHE A 747 -22.79 11.66 0.24
N ASP A 748 -23.47 10.82 1.03
CA ASP A 748 -24.90 10.99 1.34
C ASP A 748 -25.14 12.29 2.15
N ASN A 749 -24.23 12.65 3.06
CA ASN A 749 -24.29 13.87 3.87
C ASN A 749 -23.91 15.15 3.08
N ALA A 750 -23.30 15.04 1.89
CA ALA A 750 -22.80 16.18 1.13
C ALA A 750 -23.88 17.24 0.81
N LYS A 751 -25.13 16.81 0.59
CA LYS A 751 -26.28 17.70 0.41
C LYS A 751 -26.51 18.63 1.62
N ASN A 752 -26.25 18.16 2.83
CA ASN A 752 -26.39 18.94 4.05
C ASN A 752 -25.21 19.91 4.20
N VAL A 753 -23.98 19.45 3.93
CA VAL A 753 -22.75 20.25 4.04
C VAL A 753 -22.77 21.48 3.11
N TYR A 754 -23.25 21.33 1.87
CA TYR A 754 -23.38 22.46 0.93
C TYR A 754 -24.67 23.29 1.10
N SER A 755 -25.54 22.95 2.06
CA SER A 755 -26.68 23.81 2.39
C SER A 755 -26.21 25.09 3.09
N ALA A 756 -27.02 26.16 3.07
CA ALA A 756 -26.67 27.41 3.76
C ALA A 756 -26.42 27.21 5.27
N ALA A 757 -27.14 26.27 5.91
CA ALA A 757 -26.93 25.90 7.30
C ALA A 757 -25.64 25.06 7.49
N GLY A 758 -25.34 24.15 6.57
CA GLY A 758 -24.11 23.35 6.58
C GLY A 758 -22.85 24.19 6.39
N LEU A 759 -22.91 25.19 5.49
CA LEU A 759 -21.84 26.16 5.27
C LEU A 759 -21.57 27.03 6.51
N ALA A 760 -22.62 27.44 7.23
CA ALA A 760 -22.49 28.18 8.49
C ALA A 760 -21.93 27.30 9.62
N SER A 761 -22.43 26.06 9.77
CA SER A 761 -21.97 25.10 10.79
C SER A 761 -20.50 24.70 10.61
N ASN A 762 -20.07 24.53 9.36
CA ASN A 762 -18.71 24.09 8.99
C ASN A 762 -17.81 25.24 8.51
N ALA A 763 -18.14 26.49 8.84
CA ALA A 763 -17.43 27.68 8.34
C ALA A 763 -15.92 27.65 8.65
N GLU A 764 -15.52 27.04 9.78
CA GLU A 764 -14.12 26.80 10.15
C GLU A 764 -13.38 25.94 9.11
N TRP A 765 -13.98 24.83 8.65
CA TRP A 765 -13.37 23.94 7.66
C TRP A 765 -13.33 24.57 6.26
N PHE A 766 -14.41 25.24 5.84
CA PHE A 766 -14.41 26.01 4.60
C PHE A 766 -13.37 27.15 4.63
N GLY A 767 -13.22 27.83 5.76
CA GLY A 767 -12.20 28.86 5.99
C GLY A 767 -10.78 28.30 5.95
N LEU A 768 -10.54 27.13 6.56
CA LEU A 768 -9.23 26.47 6.59
C LEU A 768 -8.80 25.97 5.21
N PHE A 769 -9.62 25.14 4.55
CA PHE A 769 -9.28 24.58 3.24
C PHE A 769 -9.34 25.63 2.12
N GLY A 770 -10.29 26.58 2.19
CA GLY A 770 -10.33 27.75 1.30
C GLY A 770 -9.13 28.67 1.49
N GLY A 771 -8.71 28.90 2.74
CA GLY A 771 -7.49 29.64 3.09
C GLY A 771 -6.22 28.98 2.58
N LEU A 772 -6.10 27.65 2.68
CA LEU A 772 -4.99 26.89 2.10
C LEU A 772 -4.97 26.95 0.56
N GLY A 773 -6.14 26.92 -0.09
CA GLY A 773 -6.29 27.12 -1.53
C GLY A 773 -5.85 28.52 -1.96
N LEU A 774 -6.33 29.56 -1.27
CA LEU A 774 -5.96 30.95 -1.51
C LEU A 774 -4.46 31.20 -1.28
N LEU A 775 -3.90 30.66 -0.20
CA LEU A 775 -2.46 30.72 0.10
C LEU A 775 -1.65 30.05 -1.02
N THR A 776 -2.07 28.90 -1.52
CA THR A 776 -1.43 28.21 -2.65
C THR A 776 -1.46 29.07 -3.92
N LEU A 777 -2.58 29.76 -4.19
CA LEU A 777 -2.71 30.70 -5.30
C LEU A 777 -1.79 31.93 -5.14
N CYS A 778 -1.75 32.54 -3.95
CA CYS A 778 -0.86 33.66 -3.64
C CYS A 778 0.63 33.29 -3.77
N ILE A 779 1.02 32.13 -3.25
CA ILE A 779 2.37 31.59 -3.44
C ILE A 779 2.62 31.36 -4.94
N GLY A 780 1.66 30.81 -5.69
CA GLY A 780 1.72 30.65 -7.15
C GLY A 780 2.04 31.95 -7.89
N ILE A 781 1.35 33.06 -7.57
CA ILE A 781 1.62 34.38 -8.16
C ILE A 781 3.04 34.86 -7.87
N ILE A 782 3.48 34.80 -6.60
CA ILE A 782 4.85 35.18 -6.20
C ILE A 782 5.87 34.33 -6.96
N VAL A 783 5.61 33.02 -7.05
CA VAL A 783 6.46 32.02 -7.67
C VAL A 783 6.60 32.25 -9.19
N ILE A 784 5.54 32.65 -9.90
CA ILE A 784 5.60 33.08 -11.31
C ILE A 784 6.54 34.29 -11.48
N GLN A 785 6.43 35.31 -10.63
CA GLN A 785 7.30 36.50 -10.73
C GLN A 785 8.77 36.16 -10.50
N VAL A 786 9.07 35.28 -9.54
CA VAL A 786 10.43 34.75 -9.33
C VAL A 786 10.91 33.94 -10.53
N ASP A 787 10.03 33.23 -11.22
CA ASP A 787 10.38 32.46 -12.42
C ASP A 787 10.69 33.34 -13.63
N LEU A 788 9.89 34.38 -13.90
CA LEU A 788 10.18 35.36 -14.94
C LEU A 788 11.54 36.05 -14.70
N GLY A 789 11.86 36.35 -13.44
CA GLY A 789 13.18 36.84 -13.04
C GLY A 789 14.31 35.80 -13.25
N SER A 790 14.02 34.52 -13.02
CA SER A 790 14.97 33.42 -13.20
C SER A 790 15.24 33.13 -14.68
N THR A 791 14.20 33.08 -15.53
CA THR A 791 14.30 32.90 -16.98
C THR A 791 15.13 33.99 -17.64
N ARG A 792 15.02 35.26 -17.19
CA ARG A 792 15.89 36.35 -17.68
C ARG A 792 17.37 36.11 -17.35
N ARG A 793 17.70 35.62 -16.15
CA ARG A 793 19.09 35.25 -15.78
C ARG A 793 19.58 34.02 -16.53
N TYR A 794 18.70 33.05 -16.78
CA TYR A 794 19.00 31.84 -17.54
C TYR A 794 19.36 32.17 -18.99
N VAL A 795 18.54 32.97 -19.69
CA VAL A 795 18.84 33.45 -21.05
C VAL A 795 20.14 34.26 -21.07
N HIS A 796 20.37 35.13 -20.07
CA HIS A 796 21.67 35.82 -19.94
C HIS A 796 22.85 34.85 -19.74
N SER A 797 22.67 33.76 -18.99
CA SER A 797 23.69 32.71 -18.80
C SER A 797 24.00 31.98 -20.11
N LEU A 798 22.97 31.58 -20.86
CA LEU A 798 23.09 30.96 -22.18
C LEU A 798 23.87 31.86 -23.17
N LEU A 799 23.58 33.17 -23.18
CA LEU A 799 24.24 34.14 -24.05
C LEU A 799 25.67 34.51 -23.59
N ARG A 800 25.96 34.44 -22.28
CA ARG A 800 27.30 34.69 -21.71
C ARG A 800 28.22 33.47 -21.87
N ASN A 801 27.67 32.26 -21.91
CA ASN A 801 28.42 31.03 -22.11
C ASN A 801 29.08 31.02 -23.50
N LYS A 802 30.42 31.03 -23.57
CA LYS A 802 31.18 31.13 -24.83
C LYS A 802 30.89 29.98 -25.80
N PHE A 803 30.72 28.75 -25.30
CA PHE A 803 30.41 27.56 -26.12
C PHE A 803 29.03 27.66 -26.76
N LEU A 804 28.00 28.00 -25.97
CA LEU A 804 26.64 28.20 -26.49
C LEU A 804 26.54 29.44 -27.39
N ARG A 805 27.25 30.54 -27.07
CA ARG A 805 27.28 31.75 -27.90
C ARG A 805 27.90 31.49 -29.27
N GLU A 806 29.05 30.82 -29.31
CA GLU A 806 29.73 30.44 -30.56
C GLU A 806 28.85 29.53 -31.43
N PHE A 807 28.10 28.62 -30.81
CA PHE A 807 27.08 27.82 -31.49
C PHE A 807 25.94 28.70 -32.04
N LEU A 808 25.32 29.54 -31.20
CA LEU A 808 24.15 30.37 -31.56
C LEU A 808 24.47 31.51 -32.55
N HIS A 809 25.73 31.91 -32.70
CA HIS A 809 26.15 32.92 -33.68
C HIS A 809 26.41 32.35 -35.08
N ARG A 810 26.46 31.02 -35.24
CA ARG A 810 26.72 30.36 -36.51
C ARG A 810 25.42 30.11 -37.28
N ARG A 811 25.52 30.10 -38.62
CA ARG A 811 24.37 29.79 -39.50
C ARG A 811 23.90 28.34 -39.27
N PRO A 812 22.60 28.02 -39.37
CA PRO A 812 22.07 26.67 -39.14
C PRO A 812 22.77 25.60 -39.98
N SER A 813 23.14 25.97 -41.21
CA SER A 813 23.82 25.13 -42.21
C SER A 813 25.33 24.97 -42.00
N SER A 814 25.96 25.64 -41.02
CA SER A 814 27.37 25.38 -40.72
C SER A 814 27.49 24.17 -39.78
N PRO A 815 28.26 23.13 -40.13
CA PRO A 815 28.41 21.96 -39.26
C PRO A 815 29.21 22.32 -38.00
N LEU A 816 28.58 22.26 -36.81
CA LEU A 816 29.29 22.35 -35.53
C LEU A 816 29.84 21.00 -35.05
N TYR A 817 29.95 20.02 -35.96
CA TYR A 817 30.39 18.66 -35.68
C TYR A 817 31.90 18.51 -35.94
N ILE A 818 32.69 19.39 -35.31
CA ILE A 818 34.16 19.42 -35.43
C ILE A 818 34.77 18.79 -34.18
N TYR A 819 34.88 17.46 -34.17
CA TYR A 819 35.69 16.73 -33.18
C TYR A 819 37.11 16.52 -33.71
N ASP A 820 37.86 17.61 -33.80
CA ASP A 820 39.27 17.60 -34.20
C ASP A 820 40.16 17.24 -33.00
N ILE A 821 40.97 16.19 -33.14
CA ILE A 821 41.88 15.70 -32.09
C ILE A 821 43.02 16.67 -31.74
N ARG A 822 43.32 17.65 -32.60
CA ARG A 822 44.41 18.63 -32.41
C ARG A 822 43.94 20.09 -32.36
N SER A 823 42.96 20.52 -33.14
CA SER A 823 42.67 21.96 -33.29
C SER A 823 41.67 22.56 -32.31
N THR A 824 40.61 21.81 -31.93
CA THR A 824 39.56 22.29 -31.02
C THR A 824 39.58 21.58 -29.68
N MET A 825 39.05 20.37 -29.50
CA MET A 825 38.56 19.95 -28.16
C MET A 825 39.58 20.04 -27.02
N ASP A 826 40.85 19.66 -27.19
CA ASP A 826 41.88 19.87 -26.14
C ASP A 826 42.26 21.35 -25.94
N ARG A 827 42.34 22.14 -27.02
CA ARG A 827 42.53 23.60 -26.97
C ARG A 827 41.33 24.31 -26.35
N PHE A 828 40.13 23.75 -26.54
CA PHE A 828 38.85 24.21 -26.00
C PHE A 828 38.70 23.79 -24.55
N TYR A 829 39.14 22.60 -24.13
CA TYR A 829 39.30 22.22 -22.73
C TYR A 829 40.37 23.07 -22.03
N LYS A 830 41.48 23.42 -22.69
CA LYS A 830 42.49 24.37 -22.15
C LYS A 830 41.96 25.80 -22.06
N THR A 831 40.98 26.19 -22.89
CA THR A 831 40.28 27.50 -22.82
C THR A 831 39.05 27.48 -21.89
N MET A 832 38.43 26.31 -21.68
CA MET A 832 37.36 26.03 -20.71
C MET A 832 37.89 25.44 -19.39
N LYS A 833 39.22 25.41 -19.22
CA LYS A 833 39.92 25.37 -17.92
C LYS A 833 39.78 26.76 -17.31
N GLN A 834 38.52 27.14 -17.08
CA GLN A 834 38.09 28.37 -16.47
C GLN A 834 38.75 28.49 -15.09
N GLU A 835 38.82 29.73 -14.60
CA GLU A 835 39.24 30.04 -13.24
C GLU A 835 38.63 29.01 -12.26
N PRO A 836 39.42 28.36 -11.40
CA PRO A 836 38.90 27.33 -10.50
C PRO A 836 37.80 27.95 -9.66
N ILE A 837 36.56 27.49 -9.88
CA ILE A 837 35.38 28.09 -9.26
C ILE A 837 35.47 27.80 -7.77
N ALA A 838 35.99 28.77 -7.01
CA ALA A 838 36.27 28.66 -5.57
C ALA A 838 35.00 28.69 -4.70
N ALA A 839 33.89 28.20 -5.25
CA ALA A 839 32.67 27.93 -4.52
C ALA A 839 32.85 26.58 -3.79
N SER A 840 33.03 26.64 -2.47
CA SER A 840 32.76 25.49 -1.63
C SER A 840 31.25 25.37 -1.45
N SER A 841 30.59 24.57 -2.29
CA SER A 841 29.17 24.22 -2.17
C SER A 841 28.80 23.94 -0.72
N THR A 842 28.14 24.88 -0.05
CA THR A 842 27.75 24.68 1.35
C THR A 842 26.70 23.57 1.41
N VAL A 843 26.82 22.68 2.40
CA VAL A 843 25.86 21.58 2.61
C VAL A 843 24.42 22.11 2.72
N PHE A 844 24.26 23.30 3.32
CA PHE A 844 22.99 24.01 3.37
C PHE A 844 22.41 24.40 1.99
N GLN A 845 23.22 24.98 1.08
CA GLN A 845 22.76 25.23 -0.30
C GLN A 845 22.32 23.94 -0.99
N ARG A 846 23.07 22.84 -0.78
CA ARG A 846 22.73 21.54 -1.38
C ARG A 846 21.42 20.98 -0.83
N ILE A 847 21.19 21.06 0.48
CA ILE A 847 19.89 20.72 1.10
C ILE A 847 18.77 21.52 0.44
N LEU A 848 18.90 22.85 0.31
CA LEU A 848 17.86 23.69 -0.31
C LEU A 848 17.59 23.38 -1.79
N GLN A 849 18.62 23.04 -2.58
CA GLN A 849 18.51 22.75 -4.02
C GLN A 849 18.02 21.33 -4.33
N GLN A 850 18.25 20.37 -3.43
CA GLN A 850 17.86 18.97 -3.58
C GLN A 850 16.61 18.60 -2.76
N HIS A 851 16.08 19.52 -1.93
CA HIS A 851 14.91 19.31 -1.10
C HIS A 851 13.67 18.94 -1.92
N PRO A 852 13.04 17.77 -1.73
CA PRO A 852 11.84 17.40 -2.47
C PRO A 852 10.75 18.47 -2.40
N SER A 853 10.42 18.95 -1.19
CA SER A 853 9.39 19.97 -0.96
C SER A 853 9.82 21.43 -1.15
N LEU A 854 11.10 21.81 -0.99
CA LEU A 854 11.53 23.23 -1.08
C LEU A 854 12.20 23.62 -2.40
N GLN A 855 12.57 22.65 -3.26
CA GLN A 855 13.26 22.93 -4.52
C GLN A 855 12.49 23.86 -5.49
N PHE A 856 11.16 23.96 -5.42
CA PHE A 856 10.41 24.92 -6.26
C PHE A 856 10.74 26.39 -5.93
N ILE A 857 11.21 26.68 -4.70
CA ILE A 857 11.62 28.01 -4.24
C ILE A 857 13.07 28.31 -4.64
N PHE A 858 13.98 27.33 -4.50
CA PHE A 858 15.42 27.56 -4.66
C PHE A 858 15.98 27.18 -6.04
N ARG A 859 15.34 26.25 -6.75
CA ARG A 859 15.82 25.68 -8.02
C ARG A 859 15.01 26.20 -9.21
N TYR A 860 15.69 26.77 -10.19
CA TYR A 860 15.11 27.05 -11.52
C TYR A 860 15.36 25.87 -12.46
N ASP A 861 14.32 25.31 -13.07
CA ASP A 861 14.41 24.34 -14.17
C ASP A 861 13.75 24.96 -15.41
N PRO A 862 14.45 25.11 -16.55
CA PRO A 862 13.91 25.72 -17.77
C PRO A 862 12.83 24.87 -18.47
N ARG A 863 12.58 23.64 -18.04
CA ARG A 863 11.53 22.76 -18.57
C ARG A 863 10.18 22.98 -17.91
N LEU A 864 10.17 23.31 -16.63
CA LEU A 864 8.97 23.30 -15.79
C LEU A 864 8.92 24.53 -14.93
N SER A 865 7.98 25.42 -15.25
CA SER A 865 7.76 26.60 -14.44
C SER A 865 7.48 26.19 -12.99
N ARG A 866 7.95 27.01 -12.04
CA ARG A 866 7.86 26.71 -10.61
C ARG A 866 6.41 26.49 -10.13
N LEU A 867 5.42 27.01 -10.87
CA LEU A 867 4.00 26.78 -10.60
C LEU A 867 3.60 25.31 -10.77
N PHE A 868 4.01 24.64 -11.86
CA PHE A 868 3.79 23.19 -12.03
C PHE A 868 4.32 22.41 -10.83
N ARG A 869 5.50 22.83 -10.34
CA ARG A 869 6.25 22.17 -9.28
C ARG A 869 5.63 22.40 -7.90
N LEU A 870 5.13 23.61 -7.63
CA LEU A 870 4.29 23.92 -6.47
C LEU A 870 3.00 23.08 -6.48
N LEU A 871 2.25 23.11 -7.59
CA LEU A 871 0.95 22.45 -7.71
C LEU A 871 1.09 20.92 -7.61
N PHE A 872 2.13 20.35 -8.24
CA PHE A 872 2.50 18.94 -8.07
C PHE A 872 2.73 18.59 -6.59
N LEU A 873 3.52 19.39 -5.87
CA LEU A 873 3.82 19.14 -4.45
C LEU A 873 2.57 19.26 -3.59
N SER A 874 1.73 20.29 -3.80
CA SER A 874 0.43 20.41 -3.14
C SER A 874 -0.42 19.16 -3.36
N ILE A 875 -0.51 18.67 -4.60
CA ILE A 875 -1.29 17.46 -4.92
C ILE A 875 -0.75 16.23 -4.20
N VAL A 876 0.56 15.97 -4.18
CA VAL A 876 1.10 14.79 -3.48
C VAL A 876 0.80 14.85 -1.98
N GLN A 877 0.99 16.02 -1.34
CA GLN A 877 0.79 16.17 0.11
C GLN A 877 -0.68 16.08 0.51
N PHE A 878 -1.58 16.71 -0.24
CA PHE A 878 -3.02 16.63 -0.01
C PHE A 878 -3.62 15.29 -0.46
N HIS A 879 -3.05 14.61 -1.48
CA HIS A 879 -3.43 13.25 -1.86
C HIS A 879 -3.11 12.26 -0.73
N SER A 880 -1.93 12.37 -0.11
CA SER A 880 -1.61 11.53 1.06
C SER A 880 -2.59 11.75 2.22
N LEU A 881 -2.99 13.01 2.49
CA LEU A 881 -4.04 13.33 3.47
C LEU A 881 -5.40 12.75 3.06
N PHE A 882 -5.77 12.84 1.79
CA PHE A 882 -6.99 12.24 1.24
C PHE A 882 -7.00 10.72 1.42
N ILE A 883 -5.90 10.00 1.18
CA ILE A 883 -5.82 8.55 1.43
C ILE A 883 -5.94 8.24 2.93
N THR A 884 -5.35 9.05 3.82
CA THR A 884 -5.53 8.90 5.28
C THR A 884 -6.99 9.11 5.71
N ALA A 885 -7.67 10.12 5.18
CA ALA A 885 -9.09 10.39 5.47
C ALA A 885 -10.02 9.32 4.87
N LEU A 886 -9.77 8.90 3.62
CA LEU A 886 -10.45 7.82 2.92
C LEU A 886 -10.42 6.51 3.74
N LEU A 887 -9.27 6.20 4.33
CA LEU A 887 -9.02 4.98 5.12
C LEU A 887 -9.27 5.15 6.62
N TYR A 888 -9.81 6.29 7.09
CA TYR A 888 -10.02 6.57 8.52
C TYR A 888 -10.88 5.51 9.24
N GLY A 889 -11.89 4.96 8.55
CA GLY A 889 -12.73 3.87 9.06
C GLY A 889 -11.97 2.55 9.27
N PHE A 890 -10.81 2.37 8.63
CA PHE A 890 -9.94 1.21 8.86
C PHE A 890 -9.13 1.40 10.14
N THR A 891 -8.51 2.58 10.31
CA THR A 891 -7.67 2.88 11.50
C THR A 891 -8.47 2.86 12.80
N TYR A 892 -9.68 3.42 12.81
CA TYR A 892 -10.46 3.63 14.04
C TYR A 892 -11.72 2.75 14.15
N GLY A 893 -11.99 1.91 13.15
CA GLY A 893 -13.24 1.14 13.07
C GLY A 893 -14.47 2.06 13.02
N ALA A 894 -15.67 1.47 13.20
CA ALA A 894 -16.90 2.25 13.39
C ALA A 894 -17.36 2.33 14.87
N GLY A 895 -16.53 1.88 15.81
CA GLY A 895 -16.85 1.80 17.25
C GLY A 895 -15.88 2.52 18.20
N GLY A 896 -14.84 3.18 17.69
CA GLY A 896 -13.82 3.88 18.48
C GLY A 896 -12.46 3.18 18.52
N LYS A 897 -11.48 3.79 19.20
CA LYS A 897 -10.01 3.59 19.12
C LYS A 897 -9.49 2.16 19.47
N ALA A 898 -9.98 1.11 18.78
CA ALA A 898 -9.52 -0.26 18.90
C ALA A 898 -8.16 -0.44 18.20
N ALA A 899 -7.11 -0.60 19.01
CA ALA A 899 -5.72 -0.68 18.57
C ALA A 899 -5.53 -1.67 17.42
N MET A 900 -4.92 -1.22 16.32
CA MET A 900 -4.59 -2.08 15.19
C MET A 900 -3.46 -3.05 15.57
N THR A 901 -3.61 -4.29 15.14
CA THR A 901 -2.52 -5.28 15.15
C THR A 901 -1.40 -4.88 14.18
N ILE A 902 -0.24 -5.51 14.35
CA ILE A 902 0.90 -5.37 13.43
C ILE A 902 0.50 -5.77 12.00
N ILE A 903 -0.32 -6.81 11.84
CA ILE A 903 -0.80 -7.30 10.53
C ILE A 903 -1.72 -6.26 9.87
N GLU A 904 -2.68 -5.70 10.61
CA GLU A 904 -3.54 -4.61 10.10
C GLU A 904 -2.72 -3.36 9.74
N THR A 905 -1.68 -3.05 10.51
CA THR A 905 -0.77 -1.91 10.24
C THR A 905 0.05 -2.13 8.97
N ILE A 906 0.54 -3.35 8.73
CA ILE A 906 1.22 -3.73 7.48
C ILE A 906 0.24 -3.66 6.30
N MET A 907 -0.98 -4.19 6.44
CA MET A 907 -2.00 -4.15 5.39
C MET A 907 -2.45 -2.73 5.05
N LEU A 908 -2.68 -1.87 6.05
CA LEU A 908 -2.97 -0.45 5.86
C LEU A 908 -1.82 0.26 5.11
N SER A 909 -0.58 -0.08 5.44
CA SER A 909 0.61 0.45 4.76
C SER A 909 0.68 0.00 3.29
N LEU A 910 0.39 -1.28 3.02
CA LEU A 910 0.34 -1.81 1.66
C LEU A 910 -0.80 -1.21 0.82
N ILE A 911 -1.99 -1.05 1.39
CA ILE A 911 -3.15 -0.39 0.74
C ILE A 911 -2.80 1.09 0.45
N THR A 912 -2.29 1.81 1.45
CA THR A 912 -1.88 3.22 1.32
C THR A 912 -0.80 3.38 0.24
N MET A 913 0.19 2.48 0.21
CA MET A 913 1.23 2.46 -0.82
C MET A 913 0.66 2.16 -2.22
N THR A 914 -0.26 1.19 -2.32
CA THR A 914 -0.90 0.78 -3.58
C THR A 914 -1.79 1.88 -4.17
N LEU A 915 -2.37 2.74 -3.33
CA LEU A 915 -3.15 3.91 -3.77
C LEU A 915 -2.24 5.10 -4.14
N ASN A 916 -1.24 5.43 -3.32
CA ASN A 916 -0.37 6.58 -3.56
C ASN A 916 0.60 6.37 -4.75
N ILE A 917 1.24 5.20 -4.89
CA ILE A 917 2.30 4.99 -5.88
C ILE A 917 1.83 5.20 -7.33
N PRO A 918 0.68 4.64 -7.79
CA PRO A 918 0.22 4.85 -9.16
C PRO A 918 -0.10 6.31 -9.47
N VAL A 919 -0.69 7.03 -8.52
CA VAL A 919 -1.02 8.47 -8.65
C VAL A 919 0.26 9.29 -8.75
N VAL A 920 1.23 9.07 -7.86
CA VAL A 920 2.54 9.74 -7.91
C VAL A 920 3.27 9.40 -9.20
N GLN A 921 3.36 8.14 -9.61
CA GLN A 921 4.00 7.74 -10.87
C GLN A 921 3.32 8.34 -12.11
N GLY A 922 1.98 8.40 -12.13
CA GLY A 922 1.22 9.05 -13.19
C GLY A 922 1.56 10.53 -13.30
N LEU A 923 1.51 11.26 -12.18
CA LEU A 923 1.87 12.68 -12.12
C LEU A 923 3.35 12.92 -12.49
N VAL A 924 4.29 12.05 -12.07
CA VAL A 924 5.72 12.11 -12.46
C VAL A 924 5.88 11.98 -13.97
N ARG A 925 5.22 10.99 -14.59
CA ARG A 925 5.29 10.73 -16.04
C ARG A 925 4.69 11.90 -16.83
N SER A 926 3.49 12.34 -16.46
CA SER A 926 2.81 13.47 -17.10
C SER A 926 3.59 14.77 -16.95
N MET A 927 4.15 15.08 -15.77
CA MET A 927 4.94 16.30 -15.57
C MET A 927 6.27 16.27 -16.35
N ASN A 928 6.93 15.11 -16.48
CA ASN A 928 8.13 14.99 -17.34
C ASN A 928 7.81 15.13 -18.83
N HIS A 929 6.68 14.58 -19.29
CA HIS A 929 6.22 14.75 -20.67
C HIS A 929 5.87 16.22 -20.97
N VAL A 930 5.03 16.84 -20.13
CA VAL A 930 4.68 18.27 -20.20
C VAL A 930 5.93 19.14 -20.17
N GLY A 931 6.87 18.89 -19.26
CA GLY A 931 8.12 19.65 -19.17
C GLY A 931 9.00 19.56 -20.42
N THR A 932 8.93 18.45 -21.16
CA THR A 932 9.65 18.31 -22.44
C THR A 932 9.02 19.17 -23.53
N LEU A 933 7.69 19.23 -23.59
CA LEU A 933 6.93 20.07 -24.52
C LEU A 933 7.02 21.56 -24.16
N GLU A 934 6.95 21.91 -22.88
CA GLU A 934 7.16 23.27 -22.37
C GLU A 934 8.58 23.78 -22.69
N PHE A 935 9.62 22.95 -22.53
CA PHE A 935 10.97 23.31 -22.97
C PHE A 935 11.06 23.50 -24.48
N GLN A 936 10.38 22.65 -25.26
CA GLN A 936 10.33 22.77 -26.72
C GLN A 936 9.65 24.09 -27.16
N ALA A 937 8.59 24.51 -26.48
CA ALA A 937 7.89 25.77 -26.76
C ALA A 937 8.66 27.02 -26.28
N GLN A 938 9.31 26.95 -25.11
CA GLN A 938 10.08 28.08 -24.55
C GLN A 938 11.45 28.27 -25.21
N PHE A 939 12.12 27.17 -25.59
CA PHE A 939 13.50 27.16 -26.10
C PHE A 939 13.67 26.25 -27.33
N PRO A 940 12.87 26.41 -28.41
CA PRO A 940 12.85 25.49 -29.55
C PRO A 940 14.24 25.30 -30.19
N VAL A 941 15.04 26.36 -30.36
CA VAL A 941 16.41 26.26 -30.91
C VAL A 941 17.31 25.34 -30.08
N LEU A 942 17.17 25.35 -28.75
CA LEU A 942 17.95 24.47 -27.86
C LEU A 942 17.42 23.03 -27.86
N HIS A 943 16.11 22.86 -28.03
CA HIS A 943 15.48 21.55 -28.16
C HIS A 943 15.87 20.90 -29.50
N GLU A 944 15.73 21.60 -30.62
CA GLU A 944 16.05 21.09 -31.95
C GLU A 944 17.53 20.78 -32.10
N GLU A 945 18.43 21.64 -31.60
CA GLU A 945 19.86 21.32 -31.59
C GLU A 945 20.18 20.11 -30.71
N TYR A 946 19.52 19.95 -29.55
CA TYR A 946 19.68 18.74 -28.75
C TYR A 946 19.24 17.48 -29.53
N GLN A 947 18.06 17.50 -30.14
CA GLN A 947 17.55 16.37 -30.93
C GLN A 947 18.47 16.05 -32.10
N ARG A 948 18.94 17.08 -32.82
CA ARG A 948 19.89 16.98 -33.93
C ARG A 948 21.22 16.36 -33.49
N ARG A 949 21.74 16.73 -32.30
CA ARG A 949 22.92 16.10 -31.70
C ARG A 949 22.69 14.65 -31.33
N SER A 950 21.62 14.32 -30.60
CA SER A 950 21.29 12.93 -30.22
C SER A 950 21.05 12.04 -31.46
N ALA A 951 20.37 12.56 -32.49
CA ALA A 951 20.15 11.86 -33.76
C ALA A 951 21.46 11.63 -34.53
N PHE A 952 22.31 12.66 -34.67
CA PHE A 952 23.64 12.52 -35.28
C PHE A 952 24.48 11.49 -34.51
N GLU A 953 24.48 11.57 -33.18
CA GLU A 953 25.28 10.73 -32.28
C GLU A 953 24.91 9.25 -32.39
N LYS A 954 23.61 8.92 -32.46
CA LYS A 954 23.12 7.56 -32.72
C LYS A 954 23.68 7.00 -34.04
N ILE A 955 23.64 7.79 -35.11
CA ILE A 955 24.15 7.39 -36.43
C ILE A 955 25.68 7.24 -36.40
N ALA A 956 26.39 8.14 -35.72
CA ALA A 956 27.84 8.13 -35.58
C ALA A 956 28.35 6.91 -34.78
N LEU A 957 27.68 6.53 -33.70
CA LEU A 957 28.01 5.33 -32.92
C LEU A 957 27.88 4.05 -33.76
N ILE A 958 26.80 3.93 -34.53
CA ILE A 958 26.55 2.75 -35.38
C ILE A 958 27.54 2.71 -36.56
N TYR A 959 27.88 3.86 -37.14
CA TYR A 959 28.98 3.95 -38.11
C TYR A 959 30.32 3.51 -37.51
N LEU A 960 30.64 3.92 -36.27
CA LEU A 960 31.87 3.55 -35.58
C LEU A 960 31.95 2.07 -35.24
N ASN A 961 30.84 1.49 -34.79
CA ASN A 961 30.67 0.04 -34.64
C ASN A 961 30.95 -0.68 -35.98
N LYS A 962 30.25 -0.28 -37.05
CA LYS A 962 30.31 -0.95 -38.36
C LYS A 962 31.63 -0.71 -39.13
N LYS A 963 32.38 0.36 -38.84
CA LYS A 963 33.71 0.64 -39.43
C LYS A 963 34.86 0.03 -38.63
N ASN A 964 34.85 0.18 -37.31
CA ASN A 964 36.03 -0.06 -36.45
C ASN A 964 35.85 -1.27 -35.50
N GLY A 965 34.69 -1.93 -35.48
CA GLY A 965 34.38 -2.99 -34.51
C GLY A 965 34.18 -2.47 -33.08
N MET A 966 33.80 -1.19 -32.91
CA MET A 966 33.50 -0.62 -31.59
C MET A 966 32.28 -1.33 -30.97
N GLU A 967 32.49 -2.03 -29.86
CA GLU A 967 31.41 -2.63 -29.07
C GLU A 967 30.46 -1.53 -28.56
N LEU A 968 29.15 -1.72 -28.74
CA LEU A 968 28.10 -0.78 -28.33
C LEU A 968 27.53 -1.22 -26.97
N ASP A 969 27.15 -0.25 -26.14
CA ASP A 969 26.41 -0.50 -24.89
C ASP A 969 25.13 -1.32 -25.19
N PRO A 970 24.89 -2.48 -24.54
CA PRO A 970 23.68 -3.26 -24.73
C PRO A 970 22.37 -2.49 -24.45
N GLU A 971 22.40 -1.41 -23.65
CA GLU A 971 21.25 -0.50 -23.50
C GLU A 971 21.06 0.42 -24.72
N PHE A 972 22.14 0.80 -25.42
CA PHE A 972 22.04 1.57 -26.67
C PHE A 972 21.38 0.73 -27.79
N LEU A 973 21.62 -0.58 -27.82
CA LEU A 973 20.98 -1.48 -28.78
C LEU A 973 19.45 -1.56 -28.61
N LYS A 974 18.91 -1.30 -27.42
CA LYS A 974 17.45 -1.35 -27.13
C LYS A 974 16.70 -0.10 -27.59
N ILE A 975 17.38 0.91 -28.15
CA ILE A 975 16.74 2.15 -28.58
C ILE A 975 15.99 1.92 -29.89
N LYS A 976 14.68 2.14 -29.90
CA LYS A 976 13.85 2.07 -31.12
C LYS A 976 14.49 2.84 -32.29
N GLY A 977 14.71 2.15 -33.40
CA GLY A 977 15.33 2.69 -34.62
C GLY A 977 16.86 2.54 -34.70
N VAL A 978 17.51 1.89 -33.72
CA VAL A 978 18.93 1.49 -33.84
C VAL A 978 19.09 0.31 -34.80
N ASP A 979 18.16 -0.65 -34.79
CA ASP A 979 18.18 -1.81 -35.70
C ASP A 979 18.12 -1.37 -37.18
N GLU A 980 17.16 -0.48 -37.51
CA GLU A 980 17.03 0.18 -38.83
C GLU A 980 18.29 0.96 -39.28
N LEU A 981 19.17 1.32 -38.35
CA LEU A 981 20.44 1.97 -38.64
C LEU A 981 21.59 0.96 -38.76
N GLN A 982 21.54 -0.19 -38.08
CA GLN A 982 22.55 -1.25 -38.21
C GLN A 982 22.53 -1.90 -39.59
N GLU A 983 21.37 -2.05 -40.23
CA GLU A 983 21.24 -2.64 -41.56
C GLU A 983 21.99 -1.81 -42.63
N LEU A 984 21.90 -0.47 -42.55
CA LEU A 984 22.44 0.48 -43.52
C LEU A 984 23.93 0.32 -43.80
N THR A 985 24.34 0.56 -45.05
CA THR A 985 25.76 0.63 -45.41
C THR A 985 26.45 1.83 -44.75
N LEU A 986 27.78 1.77 -44.62
CA LEU A 986 28.59 2.91 -44.13
C LEU A 986 28.35 4.21 -44.93
N LYS A 987 28.05 4.10 -46.23
CA LYS A 987 27.74 5.23 -47.11
C LYS A 987 26.36 5.83 -46.81
N GLU A 988 25.38 5.01 -46.48
CA GLU A 988 24.03 5.47 -46.09
C GLU A 988 24.00 6.03 -44.67
N LEU A 989 24.78 5.46 -43.75
CA LEU A 989 25.01 6.04 -42.42
C LEU A 989 25.63 7.44 -42.54
N LEU A 990 26.68 7.61 -43.35
CA LEU A 990 27.23 8.93 -43.66
C LEU A 990 26.19 9.87 -44.29
N ARG A 991 25.34 9.37 -45.19
CA ARG A 991 24.30 10.18 -45.83
C ARG A 991 23.19 10.59 -44.86
N LYS A 992 22.74 9.71 -43.96
CA LYS A 992 21.79 10.05 -42.88
C LYS A 992 22.42 11.03 -41.88
N ALA A 993 23.70 10.83 -41.51
CA ALA A 993 24.43 11.76 -40.64
C ALA A 993 24.56 13.15 -41.27
N ALA A 994 24.97 13.23 -42.53
CA ALA A 994 25.03 14.48 -43.29
C ALA A 994 23.64 15.13 -43.46
N ALA A 995 22.57 14.35 -43.62
CA ALA A 995 21.20 14.87 -43.66
C ALA A 995 20.80 15.54 -42.33
N VAL A 996 21.05 14.90 -41.18
CA VAL A 996 20.83 15.49 -39.85
C VAL A 996 21.69 16.75 -39.63
N ILE A 997 22.93 16.75 -40.13
CA ILE A 997 23.77 17.95 -40.14
C ILE A 997 23.18 19.05 -41.05
N SER A 998 22.59 18.72 -42.19
CA SER A 998 22.01 19.69 -43.12
C SER A 998 20.64 20.26 -42.69
N MET A 999 19.97 19.60 -41.74
CA MET A 999 18.62 19.96 -41.31
C MET A 999 18.58 21.40 -40.75
N PRO A 1000 17.77 22.31 -41.31
CA PRO A 1000 17.59 23.64 -40.76
C PRO A 1000 16.79 23.56 -39.45
N TRP A 1001 16.97 24.56 -38.58
CA TRP A 1001 16.00 24.81 -37.51
C TRP A 1001 14.66 25.22 -38.14
N ASN A 1002 13.55 24.79 -37.57
CA ASN A 1002 12.25 25.25 -38.04
C ASN A 1002 12.09 26.75 -37.74
N LEU A 1003 11.34 27.46 -38.59
CA LEU A 1003 11.03 28.87 -38.37
C LEU A 1003 10.22 29.02 -37.07
N LEU A 1004 10.74 29.82 -36.13
CA LEU A 1004 10.03 30.12 -34.89
C LEU A 1004 8.83 31.02 -35.17
N ASP A 1005 7.62 30.53 -34.91
CA ASP A 1005 6.46 31.39 -34.74
C ASP A 1005 6.64 32.27 -33.51
N PHE A 1006 6.67 33.59 -33.71
CA PHE A 1006 6.88 34.56 -32.64
C PHE A 1006 5.59 34.77 -31.84
N HIS A 1007 5.37 33.92 -30.82
CA HIS A 1007 4.26 34.09 -29.87
C HIS A 1007 4.24 35.49 -29.23
N MET A 1008 3.02 36.03 -29.07
CA MET A 1008 2.76 37.36 -28.49
C MET A 1008 3.41 37.56 -27.12
N SER A 1009 3.81 38.79 -26.82
CA SER A 1009 4.52 39.13 -25.57
C SER A 1009 3.78 38.79 -24.28
N CYS A 1010 2.45 38.74 -24.29
CA CYS A 1010 1.64 38.29 -23.15
C CYS A 1010 1.82 36.80 -22.84
N TRP A 1011 2.03 35.96 -23.85
CA TRP A 1011 2.19 34.50 -23.69
C TRP A 1011 3.46 34.15 -22.91
N LYS A 1012 4.51 34.96 -23.06
CA LYS A 1012 5.79 34.86 -22.32
C LYS A 1012 5.69 35.17 -20.82
N ALA A 1013 4.53 35.63 -20.35
CA ALA A 1013 4.24 35.84 -18.93
C ALA A 1013 3.39 34.71 -18.32
N TRP A 1014 2.89 33.78 -19.13
CA TRP A 1014 2.05 32.67 -18.69
C TRP A 1014 2.92 31.48 -18.23
N PRO A 1015 2.50 30.71 -17.21
CA PRO A 1015 3.33 29.64 -16.65
C PRO A 1015 3.35 28.37 -17.52
N ALA A 1016 2.53 28.30 -18.56
CA ALA A 1016 2.46 27.24 -19.56
C ALA A 1016 2.42 27.84 -20.98
N HIS A 1017 3.20 27.25 -21.88
CA HIS A 1017 3.42 27.64 -23.28
C HIS A 1017 2.92 26.56 -24.25
N THR A 1018 2.14 25.61 -23.76
CA THR A 1018 1.57 24.50 -24.52
C THR A 1018 0.14 24.21 -24.05
N TRP A 1019 -0.73 23.76 -24.96
CA TRP A 1019 -2.08 23.32 -24.60
C TRP A 1019 -2.06 22.10 -23.67
N THR A 1020 -1.05 21.23 -23.79
CA THR A 1020 -0.81 20.12 -22.87
C THR A 1020 -0.39 20.59 -21.48
N GLY A 1021 0.45 21.63 -21.37
CA GLY A 1021 0.81 22.26 -20.10
C GLY A 1021 -0.37 22.98 -19.44
N ALA A 1022 -1.15 23.74 -20.20
CA ALA A 1022 -2.37 24.38 -19.71
C ALA A 1022 -3.41 23.34 -19.25
N GLY A 1023 -3.63 22.27 -20.04
CA GLY A 1023 -4.49 21.15 -19.69
C GLY A 1023 -4.03 20.41 -18.44
N PHE A 1024 -2.72 20.20 -18.26
CA PHE A 1024 -2.16 19.64 -17.02
C PHE A 1024 -2.42 20.54 -15.83
N LEU A 1025 -2.20 21.87 -15.93
CA LEU A 1025 -2.49 22.80 -14.83
C LEU A 1025 -3.98 22.78 -14.44
N LEU A 1026 -4.89 22.77 -15.42
CA LEU A 1026 -6.33 22.68 -15.17
C LEU A 1026 -6.73 21.36 -14.52
N ALA A 1027 -6.25 20.22 -15.02
CA ALA A 1027 -6.52 18.91 -14.44
C ALA A 1027 -5.93 18.77 -13.03
N ALA A 1028 -4.74 19.30 -12.80
CA ALA A 1028 -4.07 19.33 -11.51
C ALA A 1028 -4.81 20.23 -10.49
N MET A 1029 -5.25 21.43 -10.90
CA MET A 1029 -6.09 22.29 -10.06
C MET A 1029 -7.46 21.65 -9.77
N GLY A 1030 -8.09 21.01 -10.75
CA GLY A 1030 -9.34 20.28 -10.57
C GLY A 1030 -9.20 19.10 -9.59
N TYR A 1031 -8.10 18.35 -9.68
CA TYR A 1031 -7.81 17.25 -8.76
C TYR A 1031 -7.53 17.74 -7.33
N LEU A 1032 -6.76 18.83 -7.18
CA LEU A 1032 -6.55 19.48 -5.88
C LEU A 1032 -7.88 19.99 -5.29
N GLY A 1033 -8.74 20.57 -6.13
CA GLY A 1033 -10.09 20.99 -5.74
C GLY A 1033 -10.97 19.83 -5.26
N PHE A 1034 -10.98 18.71 -6.00
CA PHE A 1034 -11.67 17.48 -5.59
C PHE A 1034 -11.16 16.96 -4.24
N VAL A 1035 -9.85 16.91 -4.04
CA VAL A 1035 -9.22 16.46 -2.79
C VAL A 1035 -9.58 17.38 -1.61
N LEU A 1036 -9.44 18.70 -1.76
CA LEU A 1036 -9.81 19.66 -0.71
C LEU A 1036 -11.31 19.58 -0.39
N ASN A 1037 -12.15 19.37 -1.40
CA ASN A 1037 -13.59 19.21 -1.23
C ASN A 1037 -13.97 17.91 -0.50
N PHE A 1038 -13.29 16.80 -0.78
CA PHE A 1038 -13.44 15.56 -0.01
C PHE A 1038 -13.03 15.76 1.47
N LEU A 1039 -11.95 16.51 1.73
CA LEU A 1039 -11.50 16.79 3.09
C LEU A 1039 -12.46 17.71 3.87
N ILE A 1040 -13.16 18.62 3.19
CA ILE A 1040 -14.28 19.37 3.76
C ILE A 1040 -15.44 18.43 4.13
N LEU A 1041 -15.84 17.51 3.24
CA LEU A 1041 -16.90 16.53 3.53
C LEU A 1041 -16.52 15.61 4.71
N PHE A 1042 -15.28 15.14 4.75
CA PHE A 1042 -14.74 14.33 5.85
C PHE A 1042 -14.83 15.10 7.18
N ALA A 1043 -14.29 16.31 7.24
CA ALA A 1043 -14.26 17.10 8.47
C ALA A 1043 -15.65 17.60 8.93
N ALA A 1044 -16.64 17.64 8.02
CA ALA A 1044 -18.03 17.99 8.31
C ALA A 1044 -18.93 16.80 8.72
N ASN A 1045 -18.42 15.57 8.64
CA ASN A 1045 -19.15 14.34 8.96
C ASN A 1045 -18.65 13.63 10.25
N HIS A 1046 -17.50 14.05 10.76
CA HIS A 1046 -16.94 13.57 12.02
C HIS A 1046 -16.91 14.70 13.06
N ASP A 1047 -16.78 14.35 14.35
CA ASP A 1047 -16.66 15.33 15.42
C ASP A 1047 -15.48 16.30 15.18
N LYS A 1048 -15.63 17.56 15.61
CA LYS A 1048 -14.57 18.58 15.43
C LYS A 1048 -13.22 18.15 16.03
N SER A 1049 -13.25 17.36 17.11
CA SER A 1049 -12.06 16.74 17.71
C SER A 1049 -11.34 15.80 16.75
N VAL A 1050 -12.06 14.92 16.05
CA VAL A 1050 -11.50 14.00 15.03
C VAL A 1050 -10.88 14.79 13.87
N GLY A 1051 -11.60 15.79 13.34
CA GLY A 1051 -11.05 16.66 12.30
C GLY A 1051 -9.77 17.36 12.75
N HIS A 1052 -9.73 17.84 13.99
CA HIS A 1052 -8.57 18.51 14.56
C HIS A 1052 -7.41 17.55 14.84
N GLU A 1053 -7.65 16.36 15.41
CA GLU A 1053 -6.64 15.31 15.63
C GLU A 1053 -5.98 14.89 14.30
N VAL A 1054 -6.79 14.63 13.26
CA VAL A 1054 -6.28 14.24 11.92
C VAL A 1054 -5.48 15.37 11.28
N MET A 1055 -5.98 16.62 11.30
CA MET A 1055 -5.30 17.76 10.66
C MET A 1055 -4.04 18.20 11.41
N THR A 1056 -4.01 18.14 12.74
CA THR A 1056 -2.79 18.43 13.53
C THR A 1056 -1.75 17.32 13.40
N SER A 1057 -2.15 16.05 13.45
CA SER A 1057 -1.27 14.90 13.19
C SER A 1057 -0.64 14.98 11.80
N TRP A 1058 -1.44 15.23 10.76
CA TRP A 1058 -0.89 15.45 9.41
C TRP A 1058 -0.01 16.70 9.34
N GLY A 1059 -0.41 17.82 9.94
CA GLY A 1059 0.39 19.06 9.96
C GLY A 1059 1.76 18.85 10.59
N ILE A 1060 1.83 18.18 11.75
CA ILE A 1060 3.08 17.81 12.43
C ILE A 1060 3.90 16.83 11.59
N SER A 1061 3.24 15.83 10.97
CA SER A 1061 3.89 14.89 10.04
C SER A 1061 4.50 15.59 8.83
N GLN A 1062 3.83 16.60 8.25
CA GLN A 1062 4.37 17.35 7.13
C GLN A 1062 5.46 18.35 7.54
N ILE A 1063 5.32 19.03 8.69
CA ILE A 1063 6.35 19.93 9.21
C ILE A 1063 7.62 19.14 9.56
N SER A 1064 7.49 17.99 10.23
CA SER A 1064 8.64 17.11 10.51
C SER A 1064 9.22 16.48 9.22
N SER A 1065 8.39 16.03 8.28
CA SER A 1065 8.82 15.56 6.96
C SER A 1065 9.65 16.61 6.22
N ILE A 1066 9.19 17.85 6.18
CA ILE A 1066 9.85 18.95 5.46
C ILE A 1066 11.09 19.43 6.21
N PHE A 1067 11.00 19.79 7.49
CA PHE A 1067 12.09 20.49 8.17
C PHE A 1067 13.10 19.58 8.88
N LEU A 1068 12.78 18.30 9.10
CA LEU A 1068 13.65 17.35 9.79
C LEU A 1068 13.98 16.12 8.94
N ILE A 1069 12.98 15.34 8.50
CA ILE A 1069 13.21 14.06 7.82
C ILE A 1069 13.89 14.28 6.47
N GLN A 1070 13.39 15.15 5.59
CA GLN A 1070 14.00 15.39 4.27
C GLN A 1070 15.46 15.89 4.37
N PRO A 1071 15.81 16.91 5.20
CA PRO A 1071 17.20 17.30 5.44
C PRO A 1071 18.08 16.18 5.98
N VAL A 1072 17.60 15.41 6.97
CA VAL A 1072 18.34 14.25 7.53
C VAL A 1072 18.53 13.16 6.47
N THR A 1073 17.52 12.86 5.65
CA THR A 1073 17.64 11.90 4.53
C THR A 1073 18.64 12.36 3.48
N ILE A 1074 18.68 13.65 3.14
CA ILE A 1074 19.67 14.20 2.19
C ILE A 1074 21.09 14.12 2.78
N LEU A 1075 21.26 14.47 4.06
CA LEU A 1075 22.54 14.36 4.78
C LEU A 1075 23.01 12.90 4.87
N PHE A 1076 22.14 11.98 5.27
CA PHE A 1076 22.45 10.55 5.38
C PHE A 1076 22.76 9.94 4.02
N THR A 1077 21.98 10.25 2.98
CA THR A 1077 22.23 9.81 1.60
C THR A 1077 23.57 10.34 1.08
N TYR A 1078 23.90 11.60 1.35
CA TYR A 1078 25.20 12.17 0.97
C TYR A 1078 26.36 11.52 1.74
N GLY A 1079 26.24 11.36 3.06
CA GLY A 1079 27.24 10.69 3.90
C GLY A 1079 27.46 9.24 3.50
N PHE A 1080 26.37 8.51 3.19
CA PHE A 1080 26.41 7.14 2.68
C PHE A 1080 27.12 7.07 1.32
N TYR A 1081 26.77 7.93 0.35
CA TYR A 1081 27.47 7.96 -0.94
C TYR A 1081 28.95 8.34 -0.80
N TRP A 1082 29.28 9.30 0.07
CA TRP A 1082 30.66 9.69 0.35
C TRP A 1082 31.45 8.52 0.96
N LEU A 1083 30.86 7.81 1.92
CA LEU A 1083 31.46 6.65 2.59
C LEU A 1083 31.63 5.47 1.62
N VAL A 1084 30.59 5.15 0.83
CA VAL A 1084 30.62 4.13 -0.23
C VAL A 1084 31.71 4.43 -1.27
N ASN A 1085 31.88 5.70 -1.64
CA ASN A 1085 32.94 6.11 -2.58
C ASN A 1085 34.34 6.01 -1.94
N ARG A 1086 34.50 6.55 -0.72
CA ARG A 1086 35.75 6.55 0.05
C ARG A 1086 36.27 5.15 0.31
N TYR A 1087 35.36 4.20 0.54
CA TYR A 1087 35.68 2.79 0.76
C TYR A 1087 35.38 1.90 -0.47
N SER A 1088 35.19 2.46 -1.67
CA SER A 1088 34.84 1.70 -2.89
C SER A 1088 35.92 0.71 -3.37
N ALA A 1089 37.15 0.86 -2.88
CA ALA A 1089 38.25 -0.09 -3.06
C ALA A 1089 38.19 -1.28 -2.07
N TYR A 1090 37.51 -1.12 -0.94
CA TYR A 1090 37.36 -2.12 0.12
C TYR A 1090 35.97 -2.81 0.11
N LEU A 1091 34.97 -2.20 -0.56
CA LEU A 1091 33.65 -2.80 -0.72
C LEU A 1091 33.70 -4.04 -1.64
N PRO A 1092 33.13 -5.19 -1.23
CA PRO A 1092 32.95 -6.35 -2.07
C PRO A 1092 32.32 -6.01 -3.42
N VAL A 1093 32.75 -6.69 -4.50
CA VAL A 1093 32.30 -6.37 -5.86
C VAL A 1093 30.78 -6.44 -6.01
N PHE A 1094 30.08 -7.33 -5.29
CA PHE A 1094 28.61 -7.37 -5.34
C PHE A 1094 27.96 -6.12 -4.71
N LEU A 1095 28.49 -5.60 -3.59
CA LEU A 1095 28.03 -4.33 -2.99
C LEU A 1095 28.41 -3.15 -3.88
N ARG A 1096 29.62 -3.15 -4.46
CA ARG A 1096 30.02 -2.13 -5.43
C ARG A 1096 29.09 -2.11 -6.65
N THR A 1097 28.74 -3.28 -7.19
CA THR A 1097 27.78 -3.39 -8.28
C THR A 1097 26.39 -2.93 -7.83
N LEU A 1098 25.84 -3.46 -6.74
CA LEU A 1098 24.47 -3.18 -6.28
C LEU A 1098 24.26 -1.71 -5.85
N VAL A 1099 25.28 -1.06 -5.27
CA VAL A 1099 25.20 0.32 -4.72
C VAL A 1099 25.75 1.38 -5.68
N ILE A 1100 26.64 1.04 -6.62
CA ILE A 1100 27.24 2.03 -7.54
C ILE A 1100 26.78 1.86 -9.01
N THR A 1101 26.52 0.63 -9.49
CA THR A 1101 26.53 0.37 -10.95
C THR A 1101 25.18 0.57 -11.67
N PRO A 1102 24.01 0.10 -11.19
CA PRO A 1102 22.71 0.46 -11.77
C PRO A 1102 21.97 1.54 -10.95
N SER A 1103 22.08 1.49 -9.62
CA SER A 1103 21.28 2.26 -8.66
C SER A 1103 21.61 3.75 -8.64
N VAL A 1104 22.86 4.15 -8.95
CA VAL A 1104 23.24 5.57 -9.05
C VAL A 1104 22.55 6.28 -10.24
N ARG A 1105 22.10 5.54 -11.26
CA ARG A 1105 21.19 6.07 -12.29
C ARG A 1105 19.72 5.96 -11.85
N SER A 1106 19.30 4.83 -11.28
CA SER A 1106 17.88 4.51 -11.11
C SER A 1106 17.23 4.88 -9.76
N ILE A 1107 17.98 5.27 -8.71
CA ILE A 1107 17.40 5.59 -7.39
C ILE A 1107 16.41 6.78 -7.50
N PRO A 1108 15.10 6.56 -7.25
CA PRO A 1108 14.08 7.59 -7.37
C PRO A 1108 14.00 8.46 -6.09
N SER A 1109 15.17 8.91 -5.63
CA SER A 1109 15.24 10.24 -5.01
C SER A 1109 14.54 11.24 -5.93
N LEU A 1110 13.85 12.22 -5.36
CA LEU A 1110 12.80 13.02 -6.03
C LEU A 1110 13.36 14.09 -7.00
N PHE A 1111 14.33 13.68 -7.82
CA PHE A 1111 14.85 14.34 -9.01
C PHE A 1111 13.82 14.31 -10.15
N TYR A 1112 12.68 14.98 -9.94
CA TYR A 1112 11.85 15.49 -11.03
C TYR A 1112 12.66 16.34 -12.05
N PHE A 1113 13.84 16.81 -11.62
CA PHE A 1113 14.74 17.73 -12.32
C PHE A 1113 16.17 17.19 -12.50
N SER A 1114 16.36 15.86 -12.51
CA SER A 1114 17.54 15.28 -13.17
C SER A 1114 17.48 15.60 -14.67
N ASN A 1115 18.65 15.70 -15.32
CA ASN A 1115 18.73 15.90 -16.76
C ASN A 1115 17.92 14.80 -17.50
N PRO A 1116 16.73 15.09 -18.09
CA PRO A 1116 15.90 14.05 -18.70
C PRO A 1116 16.58 13.41 -19.92
N TRP A 1117 17.57 14.11 -20.44
CA TRP A 1117 18.28 13.81 -21.67
C TRP A 1117 19.64 13.15 -21.40
N SER A 1118 20.02 12.90 -20.13
CA SER A 1118 21.22 12.08 -19.82
C SER A 1118 21.04 10.62 -20.20
N TYR A 1119 19.81 10.14 -20.31
CA TYR A 1119 19.46 8.81 -20.83
C TYR A 1119 19.46 8.74 -22.37
N ALA A 1120 19.46 9.89 -23.04
CA ALA A 1120 19.46 10.04 -24.50
C ALA A 1120 20.76 10.67 -25.05
N SER A 1121 21.76 10.86 -24.17
CA SER A 1121 23.14 11.21 -24.50
C SER A 1121 24.03 9.99 -24.29
N TYR A 1122 24.60 9.50 -25.39
CA TYR A 1122 25.46 8.31 -25.46
C TYR A 1122 26.93 8.68 -25.71
N SER A 1123 27.22 9.94 -26.05
CA SER A 1123 28.57 10.51 -26.05
C SER A 1123 28.71 11.70 -25.08
N PRO A 1124 29.96 12.05 -24.70
CA PRO A 1124 30.24 13.24 -23.90
C PRO A 1124 29.72 14.55 -24.52
N LEU A 1125 29.61 14.67 -25.85
CA LEU A 1125 29.24 15.92 -26.52
C LEU A 1125 27.78 16.32 -26.25
N THR A 1126 26.86 15.35 -26.39
CA THR A 1126 25.42 15.57 -26.13
C THR A 1126 25.16 15.64 -24.63
N ALA A 1127 25.92 14.90 -23.82
CA ALA A 1127 25.88 14.99 -22.36
C ALA A 1127 26.33 16.37 -21.85
N GLU A 1128 27.44 16.91 -22.37
CA GLU A 1128 27.99 18.24 -22.02
C GLU A 1128 27.04 19.37 -22.45
N TYR A 1129 26.42 19.26 -23.63
CA TYR A 1129 25.41 20.22 -24.09
C TYR A 1129 24.18 20.24 -23.16
N ALA A 1130 23.62 19.07 -22.84
CA ALA A 1130 22.48 18.96 -21.92
C ALA A 1130 22.84 19.37 -20.48
N TYR A 1131 24.03 19.00 -19.99
CA TYR A 1131 24.57 19.45 -18.70
C TYR A 1131 24.72 20.98 -18.65
N THR A 1132 25.23 21.59 -19.71
CA THR A 1132 25.39 23.05 -19.80
C THR A 1132 24.03 23.76 -19.65
N ILE A 1133 22.99 23.23 -20.31
CA ILE A 1133 21.63 23.76 -20.31
C ILE A 1133 20.95 23.52 -18.95
N PHE A 1134 20.74 22.26 -18.55
CA PHE A 1134 19.92 21.91 -17.39
C PHE A 1134 20.65 21.98 -16.04
N THR A 1135 21.99 22.02 -16.02
CA THR A 1135 22.79 22.10 -14.78
C THR A 1135 23.51 23.44 -14.68
N ARG A 1136 24.51 23.74 -15.51
CA ARG A 1136 25.35 24.96 -15.38
C ARG A 1136 24.56 26.27 -15.49
N CYS A 1137 23.84 26.49 -16.60
CA CYS A 1137 23.08 27.73 -16.80
C CYS A 1137 21.88 27.84 -15.84
N SER A 1138 21.32 26.70 -15.43
CA SER A 1138 20.20 26.62 -14.48
C SER A 1138 20.64 26.90 -13.03
N ALA A 1139 21.85 26.45 -12.63
CA ALA A 1139 22.48 26.80 -11.36
C ALA A 1139 22.77 28.31 -11.28
N TYR A 1140 23.34 28.90 -12.34
CA TYR A 1140 23.55 30.35 -12.43
C TYR A 1140 22.24 31.14 -12.28
N ALA A 1141 21.18 30.74 -12.97
CA ALA A 1141 19.86 31.37 -12.83
C ALA A 1141 19.29 31.30 -11.40
N SER A 1142 19.59 30.21 -10.71
CA SER A 1142 19.21 29.92 -9.32
C SER A 1142 20.08 30.61 -8.27
N HIS A 1143 21.19 31.27 -8.65
CA HIS A 1143 22.27 31.69 -7.74
C HIS A 1143 22.82 30.53 -6.89
N SER A 1144 22.91 29.35 -7.51
CA SER A 1144 23.46 28.12 -6.92
C SER A 1144 24.89 27.88 -7.42
N ASP A 1145 25.67 27.19 -6.60
CA ASP A 1145 26.81 26.42 -7.10
C ASP A 1145 26.30 25.34 -8.09
N GLU A 1146 27.09 25.09 -9.13
CA GLU A 1146 26.89 24.01 -10.11
C GLU A 1146 26.88 22.64 -9.40
N LEU A 1147 27.76 22.45 -8.41
CA LEU A 1147 27.81 21.27 -7.56
C LEU A 1147 26.55 21.15 -6.67
N ALA A 1148 26.12 22.23 -6.01
CA ALA A 1148 24.90 22.17 -5.19
C ALA A 1148 23.64 21.81 -6.01
N TYR A 1149 23.64 22.15 -7.29
CA TYR A 1149 22.56 21.88 -8.24
C TYR A 1149 22.64 20.47 -8.87
N ALA A 1150 23.85 19.92 -9.06
CA ALA A 1150 24.10 18.66 -9.77
C ALA A 1150 23.44 17.42 -9.10
N PRO A 1151 23.05 16.41 -9.89
CA PRO A 1151 22.50 15.15 -9.38
C PRO A 1151 23.54 14.38 -8.57
N MET A 1152 23.08 13.56 -7.60
CA MET A 1152 23.94 13.00 -6.55
C MET A 1152 25.17 12.24 -7.09
N GLY A 1153 24.96 11.39 -8.10
CA GLY A 1153 26.01 10.57 -8.70
C GLY A 1153 27.11 11.35 -9.43
N ALA A 1154 26.81 12.53 -9.99
CA ALA A 1154 27.80 13.35 -10.70
C ALA A 1154 28.86 13.95 -9.75
N ILE A 1155 28.59 13.98 -8.44
CA ILE A 1155 29.51 14.50 -7.41
C ILE A 1155 30.32 13.37 -6.76
N VAL A 1156 29.82 12.13 -6.80
CA VAL A 1156 30.59 10.95 -6.37
C VAL A 1156 31.86 10.83 -7.22
N THR A 1157 31.76 11.02 -8.54
CA THR A 1157 32.90 11.08 -9.45
C THR A 1157 33.80 12.30 -9.20
N SER A 1158 33.27 13.50 -8.96
CA SER A 1158 34.10 14.68 -8.72
C SER A 1158 34.86 14.65 -7.39
N LEU A 1159 34.27 14.07 -6.33
CA LEU A 1159 34.92 13.88 -5.03
C LEU A 1159 35.92 12.70 -5.04
N GLY A 1160 35.76 11.73 -5.94
CA GLY A 1160 36.73 10.64 -6.13
C GLY A 1160 37.96 11.05 -6.95
N ALA A 1161 37.81 12.02 -7.86
CA ALA A 1161 38.85 12.40 -8.81
C ALA A 1161 40.02 13.23 -8.24
N THR A 1162 39.95 13.69 -6.98
CA THR A 1162 40.97 14.58 -6.39
C THR A 1162 42.12 13.88 -5.69
N GLU A 1163 42.10 12.54 -5.54
CA GLU A 1163 43.24 11.76 -5.04
C GLU A 1163 43.68 10.68 -6.04
N SER A 1164 44.97 10.69 -6.37
CA SER A 1164 45.75 9.57 -6.95
C SER A 1164 45.57 9.13 -8.41
N VAL A 1165 44.72 9.75 -9.24
CA VAL A 1165 44.85 9.56 -10.71
C VAL A 1165 45.96 10.48 -11.25
N VAL A 1166 47.20 10.11 -10.98
CA VAL A 1166 48.33 10.52 -11.82
C VAL A 1166 48.15 9.76 -13.13
N ILE A 1167 47.80 10.48 -14.20
CA ILE A 1167 47.86 9.93 -15.56
C ILE A 1167 49.34 9.86 -15.90
N ASP A 1168 49.90 8.67 -15.95
CA ASP A 1168 51.22 8.44 -16.52
C ASP A 1168 51.08 8.61 -18.04
N ASP A 1169 51.68 9.65 -18.62
CA ASP A 1169 51.52 10.06 -20.02
C ASP A 1169 52.21 9.08 -21.02
N SER A 1170 52.60 7.89 -20.59
CA SER A 1170 53.39 6.91 -21.35
C SER A 1170 52.60 5.97 -22.26
N ASP A 1171 51.36 5.63 -21.88
CA ASP A 1171 50.71 4.43 -22.41
C ASP A 1171 49.81 4.68 -23.63
N GLN A 1172 50.18 4.08 -24.76
CA GLN A 1172 49.50 4.18 -26.06
C GLN A 1172 48.11 3.48 -26.12
N ALA A 1173 47.47 3.24 -24.98
CA ALA A 1173 46.16 2.60 -24.89
C ALA A 1173 45.01 3.46 -25.46
N ASP A 1174 45.19 4.78 -25.59
CA ASP A 1174 44.12 5.72 -25.98
C ASP A 1174 43.66 5.58 -27.45
N GLU A 1175 44.29 4.73 -28.28
CA GLU A 1175 43.76 4.42 -29.63
C GLU A 1175 42.52 3.50 -29.60
N LYS A 1176 42.36 2.69 -28.54
CA LYS A 1176 41.20 1.78 -28.37
C LYS A 1176 40.05 2.38 -27.56
N THR A 1177 40.24 3.56 -26.96
CA THR A 1177 39.14 4.23 -26.25
C THR A 1177 38.11 4.77 -27.24
N ILE A 1178 36.87 4.98 -26.78
CA ILE A 1178 35.81 5.60 -27.60
C ILE A 1178 36.30 6.93 -28.19
N LYS A 1179 37.08 7.70 -27.42
CA LYS A 1179 37.71 8.98 -27.82
C LYS A 1179 38.68 8.81 -29.00
N GLY A 1180 39.60 7.85 -28.95
CA GLY A 1180 40.53 7.58 -30.07
C GLY A 1180 39.83 7.11 -31.34
N LEU A 1181 38.85 6.21 -31.20
CA LEU A 1181 38.11 5.67 -32.34
C LEU A 1181 37.18 6.71 -33.00
N TYR A 1182 36.54 7.60 -32.24
CA TYR A 1182 35.75 8.72 -32.77
C TYR A 1182 36.57 9.63 -33.69
N VAL A 1183 37.84 9.86 -33.38
CA VAL A 1183 38.74 10.66 -34.22
C VAL A 1183 39.05 9.94 -35.54
N LYS A 1184 39.27 8.63 -35.48
CA LYS A 1184 39.53 7.78 -36.67
C LYS A 1184 38.31 7.68 -37.62
N PHE A 1185 37.13 8.11 -37.17
CA PHE A 1185 35.97 8.40 -38.02
C PHE A 1185 36.08 9.79 -38.67
N TRP A 1186 36.27 10.85 -37.87
CA TRP A 1186 36.27 12.23 -38.37
C TRP A 1186 37.41 12.57 -39.33
N VAL A 1187 38.60 11.97 -39.16
CA VAL A 1187 39.71 12.11 -40.14
C VAL A 1187 39.24 11.60 -41.51
N THR A 1188 38.73 10.38 -41.58
CA THR A 1188 38.22 9.81 -42.85
C THR A 1188 37.00 10.54 -43.39
N TYR A 1189 36.14 11.12 -42.54
CA TYR A 1189 35.04 11.96 -43.03
C TYR A 1189 35.55 13.26 -43.67
N GLY A 1190 36.59 13.89 -43.09
CA GLY A 1190 37.26 15.05 -43.68
C GLY A 1190 38.01 14.73 -44.98
N GLU A 1191 38.56 13.52 -45.10
CA GLU A 1191 39.18 12.98 -46.32
C GLU A 1191 38.16 12.63 -47.41
N LEU A 1192 36.90 12.31 -47.03
CA LEU A 1192 35.82 11.91 -47.95
C LEU A 1192 34.89 13.08 -48.34
N MET A 1193 35.09 14.25 -47.72
CA MET A 1193 34.41 15.53 -48.03
C MET A 1193 35.36 16.55 -48.69
N ARG A 1194 36.58 16.13 -49.02
CA ARG A 1194 37.56 16.83 -49.87
C ARG A 1194 37.57 16.23 -51.27
#